data_AF-A0A0W8I6I3-F1
#
_entry.id   AF-A0A0W8I6I3-F1
#
_cell.length_a   1.000
_cell.length_b   1.000
_cell.length_c   1.000
_cell.angle_alpha   90.00
_cell.angle_beta   90.00
_cell.angle_gamma   90.00
#
_symmetry.space_group_name_H-M   'P 1'
#
loop_
_entity.id
_entity.type
_entity.pdbx_description
1 polymer ?
#
loop_
_entity_poly.entity_id
_entity_poly.type
_entity_poly.pdbx_seq_one_letter_code
_entity_poly.pdbx_strand_id
1 'polypeptide(L)'
;MRKLWLPVVLSTALTFGALPALTAGPAAAVGTGAVVSEAACTETDLSRNDDGSSPAVELPFEVDFYGQRYEQLWVNNNGNVTFDQPLSTYTPFGLDGTNRVIVAPFFGDVDTRGSGSDVVRYGYGTTTFEGRPAFCVNWLEVGYYPAQFDKLNSFQLLLVDRSDRRAGDVDIVFNYDGITWEAGDASGGSDGLGGAPARVGFSNGSGQVGTNFELVGSGQPGAFLDTNPATGLVNKSVGSTVPGRYVFEVRNGTPPPQTWVAMGDSYQAGVGTNEYYDDSGECQRSPYAYAPLLGTRGAVAKRLEFLACSGATTDDLYNGRHGEPPQFDQLKGDLGKDVGLVTLGIGGNDMGFAPVLTDCILTNFMFRTCEDEHAENIDDRFDALAGTADAEGLTTLQKVYRDVRFNAYRADTMVLTYPKFFPVEGGRGTWTSGAFVPRCQNLRVSDQLWINDQIRRLDTAIVDAALTMGVRPVDLYDAPEGRELCNPDGNETFLNGVTLNNDRQDSFHPTRLGFEMIADRLEEEFSAVGANGFTARSTTDSLREELVIHPEQTLTAPYQVPADSPAVGFSTSWPGSDVVMRLRSPSGRVIDRDTAAADVVHQVAPTQELYYVQNPEAGEWTIELYGADVAGSGEPVTLSAHAAAPVNQPPVAEFDLAQDGRSVTLDGRASHDPDGEVVRYIWEFDDGTVLEGPVVTHKYAEPGEYLATLTVVDDRESVDVATAQSTVVISAYEFTGFENPVKPLPTVNAMKAGRAVPLRFGLGGDQGMDILVEGSPASRQVDCDSGTEVSDVEETVAAGSSTLQYDPATDRYTYVWKTSAAWAGQCRNMQMTFDDGSSATVRFKFR
;
A
#
# COMPACT_ATOMS: atom_id res chain seq x y z
N MET A 1 -9.75 54.61 7.16
CA MET A 1 -8.78 55.48 7.85
C MET A 1 -7.46 54.72 8.04
N ARG A 2 -6.37 55.13 7.34
CA ARG A 2 -4.97 55.34 7.85
C ARG A 2 -4.37 54.28 8.80
N LYS A 3 -3.20 53.65 8.63
CA LYS A 3 -1.88 53.92 7.97
C LYS A 3 -1.15 52.56 7.83
N LEU A 4 -0.54 52.14 6.71
CA LEU A 4 0.83 52.41 6.20
C LEU A 4 1.98 52.33 7.21
N TRP A 5 2.90 51.36 7.05
CA TRP A 5 4.34 51.49 7.29
C TRP A 5 5.14 50.64 6.28
N LEU A 6 6.11 51.29 5.63
CA LEU A 6 7.14 50.76 4.71
C LEU A 6 8.47 50.63 5.48
N PRO A 7 9.49 49.99 4.89
CA PRO A 7 10.80 50.63 4.86
C PRO A 7 11.43 50.71 3.46
N VAL A 8 12.11 51.84 3.25
CA VAL A 8 13.03 52.23 2.15
C VAL A 8 14.45 51.99 2.73
N VAL A 9 15.56 51.71 2.03
CA VAL A 9 16.39 52.44 1.04
C VAL A 9 17.56 51.47 0.70
N LEU A 10 18.27 51.43 -0.44
CA LEU A 10 19.03 52.50 -1.10
C LEU A 10 19.60 51.96 -2.43
N SER A 11 19.33 52.63 -3.55
CA SER A 11 20.01 52.43 -4.83
C SER A 11 21.13 53.45 -5.00
N THR A 12 22.32 52.99 -5.40
CA THR A 12 23.37 53.82 -5.97
C THR A 12 23.76 53.26 -7.34
N ALA A 13 23.55 54.08 -8.38
CA ALA A 13 24.03 53.83 -9.73
C ALA A 13 25.38 54.54 -9.94
N LEU A 14 26.30 53.89 -10.65
CA LEU A 14 27.37 54.58 -11.36
C LEU A 14 27.66 53.90 -12.70
N THR A 15 27.88 54.79 -13.67
CA THR A 15 27.87 54.69 -15.12
C THR A 15 29.06 53.95 -15.72
N PHE A 16 28.83 53.18 -16.81
CA PHE A 16 29.86 52.79 -17.76
C PHE A 16 29.57 53.39 -19.15
N GLY A 17 30.58 54.06 -19.72
CA GLY A 17 30.56 54.62 -21.06
C GLY A 17 30.75 53.55 -22.14
N ALA A 18 30.18 53.81 -23.31
CA ALA A 18 30.20 52.95 -24.49
C ALA A 18 31.52 53.05 -25.29
N LEU A 19 31.88 51.94 -25.97
CA LEU A 19 32.61 51.84 -27.26
C LEU A 19 32.45 50.38 -27.79
N PRO A 20 32.65 50.08 -29.09
CA PRO A 20 31.63 49.52 -29.96
C PRO A 20 31.74 48.01 -30.25
N ALA A 21 30.67 47.50 -30.86
CA ALA A 21 30.40 46.11 -31.21
C ALA A 21 31.51 45.39 -32.01
N LEU A 22 31.86 44.19 -31.55
CA LEU A 22 32.24 43.06 -32.41
C LEU A 22 31.09 42.05 -32.41
N THR A 23 30.58 41.74 -33.60
CA THR A 23 29.60 40.68 -33.82
C THR A 23 30.28 39.32 -33.68
N ALA A 24 30.14 38.69 -32.52
CA ALA A 24 30.27 37.23 -32.40
C ALA A 24 28.87 36.64 -32.63
N GLY A 25 28.76 35.67 -33.55
CA GLY A 25 27.54 34.89 -33.72
C GLY A 25 27.17 34.16 -32.41
N PRO A 26 25.93 33.67 -32.27
CA PRO A 26 25.56 32.91 -31.09
C PRO A 26 26.46 31.67 -31.02
N ALA A 27 27.31 31.64 -30.01
CA ALA A 27 27.94 30.41 -29.57
C ALA A 27 26.81 29.48 -29.11
N ALA A 28 26.68 28.32 -29.76
CA ALA A 28 25.84 27.24 -29.28
C ALA A 28 26.25 26.91 -27.84
N ALA A 29 25.27 26.76 -26.96
CA ALA A 29 25.48 26.28 -25.61
C ALA A 29 25.93 24.82 -25.68
N VAL A 30 27.19 24.55 -25.37
CA VAL A 30 27.67 23.19 -25.10
C VAL A 30 27.14 22.83 -23.70
N GLY A 31 26.20 21.90 -23.63
CA GLY A 31 25.61 21.42 -22.39
C GLY A 31 26.60 20.58 -21.56
N THR A 32 26.47 20.64 -20.24
CA THR A 32 27.21 19.83 -19.26
C THR A 32 26.63 18.42 -19.15
N GLY A 33 26.51 17.70 -20.27
CA GLY A 33 25.75 16.44 -20.39
C GLY A 33 26.45 15.18 -19.87
N ALA A 34 25.78 14.03 -20.05
CA ALA A 34 26.25 12.70 -19.67
C ALA A 34 27.45 12.22 -20.49
N VAL A 35 27.60 12.69 -21.74
CA VAL A 35 28.72 12.32 -22.62
C VAL A 35 30.05 12.76 -21.99
N VAL A 36 31.00 11.83 -21.90
CA VAL A 36 32.31 12.12 -21.35
C VAL A 36 33.23 12.62 -22.47
N SER A 37 33.74 13.84 -22.31
CA SER A 37 34.66 14.47 -23.25
C SER A 37 36.11 14.01 -23.01
N GLU A 38 36.45 12.79 -23.42
CA GLU A 38 37.83 12.28 -23.39
C GLU A 38 38.50 12.39 -24.77
N ALA A 39 39.72 12.95 -24.82
CA ALA A 39 40.45 13.14 -26.08
C ALA A 39 40.75 11.83 -26.82
N ALA A 40 40.76 10.69 -26.10
CA ALA A 40 41.02 9.37 -26.65
C ALA A 40 39.74 8.67 -27.19
N CYS A 41 38.53 9.18 -26.92
CA CYS A 41 37.29 8.74 -27.60
C CYS A 41 37.25 9.14 -29.09
N THR A 42 38.18 9.97 -29.53
CA THR A 42 38.24 10.55 -30.88
C THR A 42 39.50 10.14 -31.66
N GLU A 43 40.12 9.02 -31.31
CA GLU A 43 41.37 8.56 -31.94
C GLU A 43 41.18 8.12 -33.40
N THR A 44 40.07 7.46 -33.69
CA THR A 44 39.78 6.91 -35.01
C THR A 44 38.44 7.41 -35.53
N ASP A 45 38.44 7.97 -36.73
CA ASP A 45 37.22 8.32 -37.47
C ASP A 45 36.73 7.11 -38.28
N LEU A 46 35.47 6.73 -38.10
CA LEU A 46 34.75 5.95 -39.10
C LEU A 46 34.36 6.92 -40.23
N SER A 47 34.95 6.74 -41.41
CA SER A 47 34.73 7.64 -42.56
C SER A 47 33.24 7.80 -42.86
N ARG A 48 32.81 9.01 -43.25
CA ARG A 48 31.41 9.35 -43.56
C ARG A 48 30.75 8.27 -44.43
N ASN A 49 29.66 7.72 -43.92
CA ASN A 49 28.95 6.62 -44.55
C ASN A 49 27.49 6.56 -44.04
N ASP A 50 26.80 5.49 -44.41
CA ASP A 50 25.38 5.24 -44.11
C ASP A 50 25.27 3.98 -43.21
N ASP A 51 25.54 2.80 -43.77
CA ASP A 51 25.36 1.52 -43.07
C ASP A 51 26.66 0.77 -42.77
N GLY A 52 27.79 1.46 -42.87
CA GLY A 52 29.12 0.87 -42.78
C GLY A 52 29.52 0.53 -41.35
N SER A 53 30.37 -0.50 -41.24
CA SER A 53 31.11 -0.82 -40.02
C SER A 53 32.60 -0.56 -40.19
N SER A 54 33.31 -0.36 -39.09
CA SER A 54 34.77 -0.39 -39.05
C SER A 54 35.31 -1.76 -39.49
N PRO A 55 36.62 -1.90 -39.75
CA PRO A 55 37.31 -3.19 -39.59
C PRO A 55 37.20 -3.72 -38.15
N ALA A 56 37.63 -4.95 -37.91
CA ALA A 56 37.73 -5.48 -36.55
C ALA A 56 38.66 -4.61 -35.70
N VAL A 57 38.19 -4.22 -34.52
CA VAL A 57 38.91 -3.38 -33.55
C VAL A 57 39.31 -4.26 -32.38
N GLU A 58 40.61 -4.37 -32.11
CA GLU A 58 41.12 -5.05 -30.92
C GLU A 58 40.81 -4.23 -29.66
N LEU A 59 40.27 -4.89 -28.65
CA LEU A 59 39.94 -4.29 -27.36
C LEU A 59 41.18 -4.20 -26.45
N PRO A 60 41.28 -3.16 -25.62
CA PRO A 60 42.39 -3.01 -24.67
C PRO A 60 42.34 -4.00 -23.49
N PHE A 61 41.22 -4.69 -23.30
CA PHE A 61 40.99 -5.70 -22.27
C PHE A 61 39.97 -6.73 -22.77
N GLU A 62 39.94 -7.90 -22.13
CA GLU A 62 38.96 -8.94 -22.40
C GLU A 62 37.58 -8.53 -21.86
N VAL A 63 36.53 -8.74 -22.66
CA VAL A 63 35.14 -8.57 -22.25
C VAL A 63 34.48 -9.94 -22.15
N ASP A 64 34.11 -10.34 -20.94
CA ASP A 64 33.26 -11.50 -20.69
C ASP A 64 31.79 -11.06 -20.80
N PHE A 65 31.10 -11.57 -21.82
CA PHE A 65 29.72 -11.23 -22.11
C PHE A 65 28.92 -12.51 -22.36
N TYR A 66 27.99 -12.78 -21.46
CA TYR A 66 27.23 -14.02 -21.27
C TYR A 66 28.10 -15.29 -21.20
N GLY A 67 29.23 -15.21 -20.49
CA GLY A 67 30.16 -16.32 -20.30
C GLY A 67 31.08 -16.58 -21.50
N GLN A 68 30.97 -15.77 -22.55
CA GLN A 68 31.85 -15.80 -23.72
C GLN A 68 32.82 -14.63 -23.66
N ARG A 69 34.08 -14.90 -23.97
CA ARG A 69 35.15 -13.91 -23.89
C ARG A 69 35.45 -13.32 -25.26
N TYR A 70 35.48 -12.00 -25.32
CA TYR A 70 35.71 -11.23 -26.53
C TYR A 70 36.91 -10.30 -26.36
N GLU A 71 37.78 -10.30 -27.37
CA GLU A 71 38.97 -9.44 -27.44
C GLU A 71 38.89 -8.44 -28.60
N GLN A 72 37.79 -8.46 -29.37
CA GLN A 72 37.58 -7.57 -30.51
C GLN A 72 36.09 -7.27 -30.73
N LEU A 73 35.81 -6.16 -31.43
CA LEU A 73 34.47 -5.78 -31.88
C LEU A 73 34.48 -5.01 -33.21
N TRP A 74 33.30 -4.71 -33.75
CA TRP A 74 33.10 -3.85 -34.92
C TRP A 74 32.23 -2.65 -34.52
N VAL A 75 32.68 -1.43 -34.85
CA VAL A 75 31.92 -0.20 -34.62
C VAL A 75 31.07 0.10 -35.84
N ASN A 76 29.76 0.27 -35.64
CA ASN A 76 28.80 0.49 -36.73
C ASN A 76 28.29 1.93 -36.78
N ASN A 77 28.09 2.46 -37.98
CA ASN A 77 27.58 3.82 -38.18
C ASN A 77 26.19 4.02 -37.56
N ASN A 78 25.33 3.00 -37.65
CA ASN A 78 23.96 2.96 -37.15
C ASN A 78 23.87 2.77 -35.62
N GLY A 79 24.82 3.32 -34.86
CA GLY A 79 24.72 3.44 -33.40
C GLY A 79 24.80 2.13 -32.59
N ASN A 80 25.58 1.16 -33.06
CA ASN A 80 25.82 -0.11 -32.37
C ASN A 80 27.27 -0.60 -32.50
N VAL A 81 27.63 -1.58 -31.66
CA VAL A 81 28.82 -2.41 -31.83
C VAL A 81 28.42 -3.88 -31.86
N THR A 82 29.14 -4.69 -32.62
CA THR A 82 28.96 -6.15 -32.65
C THR A 82 30.26 -6.88 -32.32
N PHE A 83 30.17 -8.06 -31.72
CA PHE A 83 31.35 -8.85 -31.32
C PHE A 83 31.58 -10.08 -32.22
N ASP A 84 30.65 -10.40 -33.11
CA ASP A 84 30.71 -11.57 -33.97
C ASP A 84 31.10 -11.26 -35.42
N GLN A 85 30.50 -10.24 -36.04
CA GLN A 85 30.81 -9.78 -37.41
C GLN A 85 30.24 -8.38 -37.68
N PRO A 86 30.72 -7.64 -38.71
CA PRO A 86 30.17 -6.34 -39.06
C PRO A 86 28.68 -6.43 -39.44
N LEU A 87 27.91 -5.42 -39.06
CA LEU A 87 26.49 -5.29 -39.38
C LEU A 87 26.31 -4.29 -40.54
N SER A 88 25.35 -4.54 -41.43
CA SER A 88 25.05 -3.66 -42.58
C SER A 88 23.57 -3.37 -42.72
N THR A 89 22.81 -3.51 -41.63
CA THR A 89 21.36 -3.30 -41.60
C THR A 89 21.07 -1.85 -41.21
N TYR A 90 20.18 -1.19 -41.97
CA TYR A 90 19.74 0.19 -41.74
C TYR A 90 18.49 0.26 -40.84
N THR A 91 17.50 -0.59 -41.10
CA THR A 91 16.28 -0.63 -40.27
C THR A 91 16.55 -1.45 -39.00
N PRO A 92 16.39 -0.84 -37.81
CA PRO A 92 16.67 -1.53 -36.57
C PRO A 92 15.70 -2.69 -36.32
N PHE A 93 16.24 -3.80 -35.80
CA PHE A 93 15.48 -5.00 -35.43
C PHE A 93 15.41 -5.16 -33.92
N GLY A 94 14.41 -5.90 -33.42
CA GLY A 94 14.30 -6.24 -31.99
C GLY A 94 15.52 -7.03 -31.52
N LEU A 95 16.08 -6.64 -30.37
CA LEU A 95 17.27 -7.30 -29.82
C LEU A 95 16.92 -8.64 -29.16
N ASP A 96 15.63 -8.83 -28.86
CA ASP A 96 15.09 -10.15 -28.53
C ASP A 96 15.05 -11.07 -29.77
N GLY A 97 15.43 -12.34 -29.57
CA GLY A 97 15.47 -13.34 -30.65
C GLY A 97 16.52 -13.14 -31.74
N THR A 98 17.34 -12.08 -31.66
CA THR A 98 18.41 -11.84 -32.66
C THR A 98 19.53 -12.86 -32.55
N ASN A 99 20.23 -13.09 -33.66
CA ASN A 99 21.41 -13.96 -33.74
C ASN A 99 22.73 -13.19 -33.80
N ARG A 100 22.71 -11.90 -33.42
CA ARG A 100 23.87 -10.99 -33.41
C ARG A 100 24.34 -10.80 -31.97
N VAL A 101 25.66 -10.86 -31.76
CA VAL A 101 26.24 -10.43 -30.48
C VAL A 101 26.41 -8.92 -30.56
N ILE A 102 25.51 -8.16 -29.94
CA ILE A 102 25.34 -6.71 -30.19
C ILE A 102 25.20 -5.93 -28.89
N VAL A 103 25.83 -4.75 -28.83
CA VAL A 103 25.55 -3.71 -27.84
C VAL A 103 25.18 -2.45 -28.61
N ALA A 104 23.97 -1.94 -28.36
CA ALA A 104 23.34 -0.87 -29.12
C ALA A 104 22.94 0.28 -28.17
N PRO A 105 23.79 1.30 -27.96
CA PRO A 105 23.37 2.51 -27.25
C PRO A 105 22.24 3.24 -27.99
N PHE A 106 22.18 3.16 -29.33
CA PHE A 106 21.09 3.73 -30.13
C PHE A 106 21.11 3.14 -31.54
N PHE A 107 20.55 1.95 -31.76
CA PHE A 107 20.50 1.33 -33.07
C PHE A 107 19.39 1.97 -33.92
N GLY A 108 19.77 2.87 -34.83
CA GLY A 108 18.86 3.56 -35.76
C GLY A 108 19.55 3.88 -37.08
N ASP A 109 18.84 4.51 -38.00
CA ASP A 109 19.28 4.75 -39.39
C ASP A 109 20.12 6.05 -39.50
N VAL A 110 21.33 6.00 -38.92
CA VAL A 110 22.26 7.14 -38.81
C VAL A 110 22.87 7.43 -40.18
N ASP A 111 22.93 8.70 -40.59
CA ASP A 111 23.60 9.09 -41.83
C ASP A 111 24.62 10.20 -41.59
N THR A 112 25.90 9.87 -41.78
CA THR A 112 27.02 10.80 -41.59
C THR A 112 27.46 11.47 -42.89
N ARG A 113 26.74 11.30 -44.00
CA ARG A 113 27.05 11.95 -45.29
C ARG A 113 26.57 13.40 -45.35
N GLY A 114 25.56 13.76 -44.56
CA GLY A 114 25.06 15.13 -44.46
C GLY A 114 26.14 16.09 -43.97
N SER A 115 26.25 17.27 -44.59
CA SER A 115 27.34 18.22 -44.27
C SER A 115 27.29 18.81 -42.86
N GLY A 116 26.12 18.77 -42.21
CA GLY A 116 25.94 19.16 -40.81
C GLY A 116 25.97 18.02 -39.80
N SER A 117 26.04 16.76 -40.28
CA SER A 117 26.21 15.57 -39.44
C SER A 117 27.71 15.35 -39.19
N ASP A 118 28.13 14.98 -37.98
CA ASP A 118 29.52 14.60 -37.73
C ASP A 118 29.80 13.13 -38.08
N VAL A 119 31.06 12.71 -38.04
CA VAL A 119 31.46 11.30 -38.19
C VAL A 119 31.41 10.56 -36.85
N VAL A 120 31.20 9.26 -36.93
CA VAL A 120 31.36 8.37 -35.78
C VAL A 120 32.85 8.26 -35.44
N ARG A 121 33.19 8.38 -34.16
CA ARG A 121 34.57 8.25 -33.68
C ARG A 121 34.69 7.21 -32.59
N TYR A 122 35.82 6.54 -32.51
CA TYR A 122 36.07 5.54 -31.47
C TYR A 122 37.56 5.46 -31.12
N GLY A 123 37.83 4.92 -29.94
CA GLY A 123 39.19 4.77 -29.44
C GLY A 123 39.24 4.35 -27.98
N TYR A 124 40.44 4.12 -27.48
CA TYR A 124 40.65 3.67 -26.10
C TYR A 124 41.92 4.22 -25.44
N GLY A 125 42.90 4.74 -26.20
CA GLY A 125 44.29 4.90 -25.76
C GLY A 125 44.52 5.26 -24.28
N THR A 126 44.18 6.48 -23.87
CA THR A 126 44.21 6.90 -22.44
C THR A 126 42.82 7.14 -21.86
N THR A 127 41.78 6.69 -22.57
CA THR A 127 40.40 6.91 -22.14
C THR A 127 40.18 6.22 -20.80
N THR A 128 39.69 7.00 -19.83
CA THR A 128 39.25 6.44 -18.56
C THR A 128 37.85 6.88 -18.22
N PHE A 129 37.09 6.01 -17.57
CA PHE A 129 35.84 6.35 -16.91
C PHE A 129 36.01 6.07 -15.41
N GLU A 130 35.82 7.09 -14.58
CA GLU A 130 36.02 6.99 -13.12
C GLU A 130 37.40 6.42 -12.73
N GLY A 131 38.44 6.78 -13.49
CA GLY A 131 39.82 6.33 -13.28
C GLY A 131 40.14 4.93 -13.78
N ARG A 132 39.20 4.27 -14.48
CA ARG A 132 39.34 2.91 -15.02
C ARG A 132 39.51 2.95 -16.54
N PRO A 133 40.34 2.10 -17.15
CA PRO A 133 40.45 2.02 -18.62
C PRO A 133 39.09 1.79 -19.29
N ALA A 134 38.84 2.45 -20.42
CA ALA A 134 37.60 2.28 -21.16
C ALA A 134 37.80 2.31 -22.68
N PHE A 135 37.09 1.45 -23.40
CA PHE A 135 36.88 1.59 -24.84
C PHE A 135 35.67 2.50 -25.10
N CYS A 136 35.75 3.39 -26.06
CA CYS A 136 34.76 4.44 -26.27
C CYS A 136 34.33 4.57 -27.74
N VAL A 137 33.04 4.83 -27.96
CA VAL A 137 32.48 5.17 -29.27
C VAL A 137 31.53 6.37 -29.15
N ASN A 138 31.71 7.35 -30.03
CA ASN A 138 31.02 8.62 -30.09
C ASN A 138 30.20 8.73 -31.37
N TRP A 139 28.89 8.92 -31.22
CA TRP A 139 27.97 9.38 -32.26
C TRP A 139 27.43 10.75 -31.84
N LEU A 140 28.29 11.76 -31.97
CA LEU A 140 27.97 13.14 -31.54
C LEU A 140 27.51 13.95 -32.74
N GLU A 141 26.44 14.71 -32.56
CA GLU A 141 25.86 15.55 -33.60
C GLU A 141 25.63 14.80 -34.93
N VAL A 142 25.10 13.57 -34.86
CA VAL A 142 24.83 12.73 -36.03
C VAL A 142 23.39 12.92 -36.52
N GLY A 143 23.26 13.05 -37.83
CA GLY A 143 22.00 13.12 -38.56
C GLY A 143 21.42 11.73 -38.92
N TYR A 144 20.34 11.74 -39.68
CA TYR A 144 19.57 10.54 -40.05
C TYR A 144 19.37 10.44 -41.55
N TYR A 145 19.06 9.23 -42.03
CA TYR A 145 18.86 8.99 -43.44
C TYR A 145 17.62 9.72 -43.99
N PRO A 146 17.67 10.35 -45.19
CA PRO A 146 18.81 10.42 -46.13
C PRO A 146 19.60 11.73 -46.03
N ALA A 147 20.77 11.66 -45.41
CA ALA A 147 21.72 12.75 -45.23
C ALA A 147 21.09 14.02 -44.61
N GLN A 148 20.07 13.83 -43.78
CA GLN A 148 19.35 14.88 -43.06
C GLN A 148 20.17 15.30 -41.84
N PHE A 149 20.15 16.59 -41.53
CA PHE A 149 20.89 17.18 -40.41
C PHE A 149 20.14 18.38 -39.81
N ASP A 150 18.83 18.49 -40.06
CA ASP A 150 17.94 19.43 -39.39
C ASP A 150 17.68 19.05 -37.92
N LYS A 151 17.87 17.77 -37.59
CA LYS A 151 17.90 17.21 -36.23
C LYS A 151 19.17 16.39 -36.07
N LEU A 152 19.77 16.44 -34.89
CA LEU A 152 21.04 15.79 -34.59
C LEU A 152 20.94 15.09 -33.25
N ASN A 153 21.45 13.85 -33.20
CA ASN A 153 21.56 13.07 -31.97
C ASN A 153 23.00 13.10 -31.47
N SER A 154 23.18 13.09 -30.15
CA SER A 154 24.47 12.96 -29.48
C SER A 154 24.41 11.88 -28.41
N PHE A 155 25.06 10.75 -28.69
CA PHE A 155 25.13 9.61 -27.80
C PHE A 155 26.49 8.90 -27.86
N GLN A 156 26.82 8.16 -26.80
CA GLN A 156 28.13 7.53 -26.61
C GLN A 156 27.99 6.16 -25.93
N LEU A 157 28.88 5.23 -26.31
CA LEU A 157 29.12 3.96 -25.64
C LEU A 157 30.49 3.99 -24.96
N LEU A 158 30.55 3.57 -23.70
CA LEU A 158 31.79 3.15 -23.04
C LEU A 158 31.68 1.69 -22.63
N LEU A 159 32.74 0.91 -22.89
CA LEU A 159 32.98 -0.36 -22.21
C LEU A 159 34.10 -0.08 -21.20
N VAL A 160 33.86 -0.28 -19.91
CA VAL A 160 34.78 0.12 -18.84
C VAL A 160 35.34 -1.13 -18.15
N ASP A 161 36.65 -1.24 -18.07
CA ASP A 161 37.34 -2.38 -17.46
C ASP A 161 37.04 -2.52 -15.96
N ARG A 162 36.62 -3.72 -15.57
CA ARG A 162 36.42 -4.13 -14.17
C ARG A 162 37.27 -5.35 -13.80
N SER A 163 38.43 -5.49 -14.45
CA SER A 163 39.48 -6.45 -14.07
C SER A 163 39.94 -6.33 -12.62
N ASP A 164 39.72 -5.17 -11.98
CA ASP A 164 39.90 -4.98 -10.53
C ASP A 164 38.99 -5.89 -9.70
N ARG A 165 37.84 -6.30 -10.24
CA ARG A 165 36.91 -7.28 -9.65
C ARG A 165 37.29 -8.69 -10.08
N ARG A 166 37.21 -8.93 -11.38
CA ARG A 166 37.55 -10.19 -12.03
C ARG A 166 37.95 -9.92 -13.46
N ALA A 167 38.95 -10.65 -13.96
CA ALA A 167 39.28 -10.62 -15.37
C ALA A 167 38.03 -10.91 -16.24
N GLY A 168 37.78 -10.05 -17.23
CA GLY A 168 36.64 -10.12 -18.12
C GLY A 168 35.42 -9.31 -17.67
N ASP A 169 35.32 -8.92 -16.39
CA ASP A 169 34.20 -8.08 -15.95
C ASP A 169 34.28 -6.69 -16.60
N VAL A 170 33.12 -6.15 -16.98
CA VAL A 170 33.02 -4.88 -17.71
C VAL A 170 31.79 -4.10 -17.25
N ASP A 171 31.83 -2.77 -17.29
CA ASP A 171 30.62 -1.94 -17.25
C ASP A 171 30.30 -1.44 -18.66
N ILE A 172 29.05 -1.62 -19.08
CA ILE A 172 28.52 -1.04 -20.31
C ILE A 172 27.87 0.29 -19.95
N VAL A 173 28.36 1.40 -20.49
CA VAL A 173 27.85 2.74 -20.22
C VAL A 173 27.27 3.35 -21.49
N PHE A 174 26.00 3.73 -21.46
CA PHE A 174 25.40 4.57 -22.48
C PHE A 174 25.26 6.00 -21.95
N ASN A 175 25.70 6.98 -22.72
CA ASN A 175 25.57 8.39 -22.40
C ASN A 175 24.80 9.12 -23.50
N TYR A 176 23.88 10.01 -23.12
CA TYR A 176 23.02 10.75 -24.02
C TYR A 176 23.00 12.24 -23.66
N ASP A 177 23.30 13.09 -24.63
CA ASP A 177 23.26 14.56 -24.48
C ASP A 177 22.18 15.23 -25.34
N GLY A 178 21.64 14.50 -26.33
CA GLY A 178 20.51 14.95 -27.13
C GLY A 178 19.98 13.86 -28.05
N ILE A 179 18.68 13.60 -28.02
CA ILE A 179 17.95 12.67 -28.87
C ILE A 179 16.74 13.39 -29.44
N THR A 180 16.89 13.84 -30.68
CA THR A 180 15.89 14.67 -31.39
C THR A 180 15.28 13.98 -32.59
N TRP A 181 15.82 12.84 -33.01
CA TRP A 181 15.26 11.95 -34.04
C TRP A 181 15.35 10.48 -33.60
N GLU A 182 14.53 9.62 -34.17
CA GLU A 182 14.41 8.20 -33.80
C GLU A 182 14.34 7.22 -34.98
N ALA A 183 14.05 7.68 -36.21
CA ALA A 183 14.03 6.83 -37.39
C ALA A 183 14.42 7.60 -38.66
N GLY A 184 15.11 6.92 -39.58
CA GLY A 184 15.35 7.43 -40.93
C GLY A 184 14.18 7.16 -41.88
N ASP A 185 14.15 7.89 -43.01
CA ASP A 185 13.07 7.78 -43.99
C ASP A 185 12.97 6.35 -44.59
N ALA A 186 14.10 5.66 -44.78
CA ALA A 186 14.14 4.28 -45.29
C ALA A 186 13.55 3.27 -44.30
N SER A 187 13.55 3.62 -43.02
CA SER A 187 12.93 2.87 -41.93
C SER A 187 11.47 3.26 -41.70
N GLY A 188 10.86 3.99 -42.65
CA GLY A 188 9.46 4.43 -42.59
C GLY A 188 9.23 5.67 -41.73
N GLY A 189 10.29 6.34 -41.29
CA GLY A 189 10.20 7.61 -40.58
C GLY A 189 9.76 8.76 -41.50
N SER A 190 9.31 9.84 -40.89
CA SER A 190 9.05 11.13 -41.54
C SER A 190 9.63 12.24 -40.68
N ASP A 191 10.46 13.10 -41.26
CA ASP A 191 11.17 14.16 -40.54
C ASP A 191 11.93 13.62 -39.30
N GLY A 192 12.49 12.42 -39.40
CA GLY A 192 13.26 11.80 -38.31
C GLY A 192 12.42 11.09 -37.25
N LEU A 193 11.09 11.06 -37.39
CA LEU A 193 10.15 10.57 -36.36
C LEU A 193 9.27 9.42 -36.87
N GLY A 194 8.80 8.56 -35.96
CA GLY A 194 7.92 7.44 -36.30
C GLY A 194 8.65 6.26 -36.95
N GLY A 195 8.03 5.60 -37.92
CA GLY A 195 8.62 4.46 -38.64
C GLY A 195 8.93 3.26 -37.73
N ALA A 196 10.06 2.61 -38.01
CA ALA A 196 10.73 1.67 -37.13
C ALA A 196 11.76 2.44 -36.27
N PRO A 197 11.42 2.82 -35.03
CA PRO A 197 12.25 3.66 -34.19
C PRO A 197 13.49 2.91 -33.70
N ALA A 198 14.45 3.69 -33.21
CA ALA A 198 15.71 3.17 -32.70
C ALA A 198 15.53 2.14 -31.58
N ARG A 199 16.47 1.19 -31.54
CA ARG A 199 16.53 0.11 -30.55
C ARG A 199 17.69 0.35 -29.60
N VAL A 200 17.47 0.23 -28.29
CA VAL A 200 18.49 0.48 -27.28
C VAL A 200 18.61 -0.70 -26.33
N GLY A 201 19.80 -1.28 -26.22
CA GLY A 201 20.04 -2.45 -25.38
C GLY A 201 21.22 -3.31 -25.84
N PHE A 202 21.17 -4.61 -25.57
CA PHE A 202 22.23 -5.55 -25.95
C PHE A 202 21.71 -7.00 -26.06
N SER A 203 22.43 -7.86 -26.76
CA SER A 203 22.10 -9.29 -26.92
C SER A 203 23.35 -10.12 -27.16
N ASN A 204 23.38 -11.35 -26.64
CA ASN A 204 24.46 -12.31 -26.94
C ASN A 204 24.23 -13.10 -28.24
N GLY A 205 23.15 -12.82 -28.97
CA GLY A 205 22.88 -13.47 -30.24
C GLY A 205 22.49 -14.94 -30.17
N SER A 206 22.15 -15.49 -29.00
CA SER A 206 21.64 -16.87 -28.91
C SER A 206 20.15 -16.98 -29.24
N GLY A 207 19.43 -15.86 -29.19
CA GLY A 207 17.96 -15.81 -29.28
C GLY A 207 17.25 -16.50 -28.12
N GLN A 208 17.96 -16.78 -27.01
CA GLN A 208 17.39 -17.36 -25.82
C GLN A 208 16.87 -16.27 -24.87
N VAL A 209 15.87 -16.63 -24.06
CA VAL A 209 15.35 -15.76 -23.01
C VAL A 209 16.42 -15.51 -21.96
N GLY A 210 16.52 -14.28 -21.46
CA GLY A 210 17.53 -13.88 -20.47
C GLY A 210 18.92 -13.63 -21.03
N THR A 211 19.10 -13.69 -22.36
CA THR A 211 20.38 -13.39 -23.02
C THR A 211 20.37 -12.09 -23.84
N ASN A 212 19.34 -11.27 -23.64
CA ASN A 212 19.16 -9.98 -24.27
C ASN A 212 18.49 -8.99 -23.32
N PHE A 213 18.61 -7.71 -23.66
CA PHE A 213 18.03 -6.59 -22.95
C PHE A 213 17.64 -5.52 -23.96
N GLU A 214 16.47 -4.92 -23.74
CA GLU A 214 16.06 -3.67 -24.37
C GLU A 214 15.52 -2.72 -23.30
N LEU A 215 15.88 -1.44 -23.38
CA LEU A 215 15.30 -0.41 -22.50
C LEU A 215 13.79 -0.30 -22.75
N VAL A 216 13.04 0.02 -21.69
CA VAL A 216 11.62 0.36 -21.79
C VAL A 216 11.47 1.56 -22.73
N GLY A 217 10.69 1.39 -23.81
CA GLY A 217 10.58 2.37 -24.89
C GLY A 217 11.36 2.01 -26.16
N SER A 218 12.18 0.96 -26.14
CA SER A 218 12.92 0.51 -27.32
C SER A 218 12.00 0.10 -28.46
N GLY A 219 12.22 0.69 -29.64
CA GLY A 219 11.37 0.50 -30.81
C GLY A 219 9.96 1.11 -30.70
N GLN A 220 9.69 1.95 -29.69
CA GLN A 220 8.41 2.64 -29.51
C GLN A 220 8.52 4.11 -29.96
N PRO A 221 7.66 4.57 -30.90
CA PRO A 221 7.73 5.95 -31.39
C PRO A 221 7.54 6.99 -30.28
N GLY A 222 8.39 8.02 -30.27
CA GLY A 222 8.38 9.12 -29.31
C GLY A 222 8.91 8.78 -27.92
N ALA A 223 9.29 7.52 -27.65
CA ALA A 223 9.68 7.09 -26.31
C ALA A 223 11.01 7.72 -25.87
N PHE A 224 12.01 7.68 -26.74
CA PHE A 224 13.39 8.08 -26.39
C PHE A 224 13.75 9.53 -26.69
N LEU A 225 12.84 10.29 -27.31
CA LEU A 225 13.06 11.69 -27.64
C LEU A 225 13.16 12.56 -26.39
N ASP A 226 14.00 13.60 -26.45
CA ASP A 226 14.22 14.56 -25.36
C ASP A 226 12.92 15.24 -24.88
N THR A 227 11.98 15.41 -25.81
CA THR A 227 10.66 16.00 -25.53
C THR A 227 9.77 15.14 -24.65
N ASN A 228 10.15 13.88 -24.41
CA ASN A 228 9.42 12.97 -23.54
C ASN A 228 10.04 12.99 -22.13
N PRO A 229 9.41 13.66 -21.14
CA PRO A 229 9.94 13.71 -19.78
C PRO A 229 9.84 12.36 -19.04
N ALA A 230 8.97 11.46 -19.51
CA ALA A 230 8.72 10.17 -18.85
C ALA A 230 9.73 9.10 -19.27
N THR A 231 10.15 9.06 -20.53
CA THR A 231 11.03 7.98 -21.04
C THR A 231 12.20 8.48 -21.90
N GLY A 232 12.32 9.78 -22.15
CA GLY A 232 13.39 10.35 -22.96
C GLY A 232 14.77 10.05 -22.36
N LEU A 233 15.70 9.58 -23.20
CA LEU A 233 16.98 9.02 -22.73
C LEU A 233 17.81 10.05 -21.95
N VAL A 234 17.78 11.32 -22.36
CA VAL A 234 18.50 12.41 -21.67
C VAL A 234 17.91 12.75 -20.28
N ASN A 235 16.65 12.38 -20.02
CA ASN A 235 15.92 12.75 -18.81
C ASN A 235 16.02 11.69 -17.71
N LYS A 236 16.56 10.50 -18.03
CA LYS A 236 16.58 9.32 -17.17
C LYS A 236 18.00 8.79 -16.99
N SER A 237 18.19 7.92 -16.01
CA SER A 237 19.47 7.28 -15.74
C SER A 237 19.27 5.89 -15.16
N VAL A 238 20.26 5.02 -15.33
CA VAL A 238 20.31 3.66 -14.74
C VAL A 238 21.68 3.46 -14.15
N GLY A 239 21.78 2.95 -12.93
CA GLY A 239 23.07 2.74 -12.26
C GLY A 239 23.90 4.02 -12.10
N SER A 240 23.26 5.20 -12.14
CA SER A 240 23.92 6.51 -12.15
C SER A 240 22.96 7.60 -11.66
N THR A 241 23.49 8.59 -10.94
CA THR A 241 22.76 9.81 -10.53
C THR A 241 22.80 10.92 -11.58
N VAL A 242 23.51 10.71 -12.69
CA VAL A 242 23.63 11.67 -13.80
C VAL A 242 22.55 11.39 -14.83
N PRO A 243 21.58 12.30 -15.07
CA PRO A 243 20.61 12.16 -16.16
C PRO A 243 21.30 11.98 -17.51
N GLY A 244 20.76 11.13 -18.37
CA GLY A 244 21.37 10.74 -19.64
C GLY A 244 22.41 9.64 -19.54
N ARG A 245 22.72 9.12 -18.33
CA ARG A 245 23.73 8.06 -18.14
C ARG A 245 23.12 6.76 -17.65
N TYR A 246 23.41 5.68 -18.37
CA TYR A 246 22.96 4.32 -18.09
C TYR A 246 24.18 3.42 -17.93
N VAL A 247 24.36 2.81 -16.76
CA VAL A 247 25.49 1.95 -16.42
C VAL A 247 24.96 0.54 -16.13
N PHE A 248 25.44 -0.44 -16.89
CA PHE A 248 25.12 -1.86 -16.73
C PHE A 248 26.35 -2.62 -16.29
N GLU A 249 26.32 -3.11 -15.06
CA GLU A 249 27.43 -3.85 -14.44
C GLU A 249 27.44 -5.32 -14.88
N VAL A 250 28.28 -5.68 -15.85
CA VAL A 250 28.44 -7.08 -16.26
C VAL A 250 29.43 -7.77 -15.33
N ARG A 251 28.94 -8.74 -14.56
CA ARG A 251 29.72 -9.48 -13.56
C ARG A 251 29.63 -10.95 -13.84
N ASN A 252 30.78 -11.62 -13.83
CA ASN A 252 30.86 -13.01 -14.21
C ASN A 252 30.21 -13.29 -15.59
N GLY A 253 30.49 -12.40 -16.55
CA GLY A 253 29.87 -12.44 -17.86
C GLY A 253 28.38 -12.10 -17.89
N THR A 254 27.70 -11.95 -16.75
CA THR A 254 26.25 -11.82 -16.71
C THR A 254 25.86 -10.37 -16.41
N PRO A 255 25.10 -9.69 -17.28
CA PRO A 255 24.55 -8.37 -16.97
C PRO A 255 23.64 -8.41 -15.73
N PRO A 256 23.37 -7.26 -15.08
CA PRO A 256 22.41 -7.21 -13.99
C PRO A 256 21.05 -7.67 -14.51
N PRO A 257 20.25 -8.38 -13.72
CA PRO A 257 18.93 -8.83 -14.16
C PRO A 257 18.03 -7.62 -14.45
N GLN A 258 17.34 -7.62 -15.59
CA GLN A 258 16.62 -6.45 -16.11
C GLN A 258 15.11 -6.62 -16.11
N THR A 259 14.60 -7.79 -15.71
CA THR A 259 13.18 -8.05 -15.60
C THR A 259 12.67 -7.71 -14.19
N TRP A 260 11.54 -7.03 -14.14
CA TRP A 260 10.72 -6.87 -12.95
C TRP A 260 9.44 -7.64 -13.13
N VAL A 261 9.16 -8.59 -12.23
CA VAL A 261 7.89 -9.31 -12.20
C VAL A 261 6.97 -8.69 -11.15
N ALA A 262 5.82 -8.16 -11.58
CA ALA A 262 4.75 -7.78 -10.68
C ALA A 262 3.68 -8.87 -10.67
N MET A 263 3.59 -9.59 -9.57
CA MET A 263 2.73 -10.75 -9.37
C MET A 263 1.81 -10.54 -8.16
N GLY A 264 0.80 -11.39 -8.01
CA GLY A 264 -0.16 -11.29 -6.91
C GLY A 264 -1.61 -11.28 -7.37
N ASP A 265 -2.45 -10.64 -6.57
CA ASP A 265 -3.90 -10.60 -6.77
C ASP A 265 -4.42 -9.30 -7.41
N SER A 266 -5.69 -9.00 -7.18
CA SER A 266 -6.39 -7.81 -7.69
C SER A 266 -5.79 -6.48 -7.20
N TYR A 267 -5.23 -6.44 -6.00
CA TYR A 267 -4.53 -5.27 -5.46
C TYR A 267 -3.23 -4.99 -6.20
N GLN A 268 -2.68 -5.98 -6.92
CA GLN A 268 -1.52 -5.80 -7.75
C GLN A 268 -1.91 -5.60 -9.22
N ALA A 269 -2.98 -6.25 -9.67
CA ALA A 269 -3.47 -6.16 -11.04
C ALA A 269 -4.03 -4.76 -11.38
N GLY A 270 -4.63 -4.05 -10.42
CA GLY A 270 -5.21 -2.74 -10.70
C GLY A 270 -6.73 -2.72 -10.76
N VAL A 271 -7.40 -3.70 -10.17
CA VAL A 271 -8.88 -3.74 -10.06
C VAL A 271 -9.35 -2.48 -9.33
N GLY A 272 -10.50 -1.92 -9.72
CA GLY A 272 -11.02 -0.67 -9.16
C GLY A 272 -10.61 0.61 -9.91
N THR A 273 -9.75 0.51 -10.93
CA THR A 273 -9.31 1.66 -11.75
C THR A 273 -10.25 2.00 -12.91
N ASN A 274 -11.21 1.11 -13.20
CA ASN A 274 -12.18 1.16 -14.31
C ASN A 274 -11.58 1.18 -15.73
N GLU A 275 -10.28 0.92 -15.89
CA GLU A 275 -9.63 0.85 -17.20
C GLU A 275 -8.56 -0.23 -17.16
N TYR A 276 -8.65 -1.18 -18.10
CA TYR A 276 -7.86 -2.41 -18.11
C TYR A 276 -7.27 -2.64 -19.50
N TYR A 277 -6.14 -3.34 -19.59
CA TYR A 277 -5.60 -3.76 -20.87
C TYR A 277 -6.52 -4.77 -21.55
N ASP A 278 -6.70 -4.63 -22.87
CA ASP A 278 -7.60 -5.49 -23.67
C ASP A 278 -7.24 -6.98 -23.58
N ASP A 279 -5.95 -7.29 -23.40
CA ASP A 279 -5.41 -8.65 -23.30
C ASP A 279 -5.38 -9.20 -21.87
N SER A 280 -5.81 -8.42 -20.87
CA SER A 280 -5.80 -8.85 -19.48
C SER A 280 -6.96 -9.77 -19.08
N GLY A 281 -7.98 -9.90 -19.94
CA GLY A 281 -9.13 -10.77 -19.70
C GLY A 281 -9.76 -10.55 -18.32
N GLU A 282 -10.05 -11.65 -17.61
CA GLU A 282 -10.61 -11.61 -16.26
C GLU A 282 -9.57 -11.28 -15.17
N CYS A 283 -8.28 -11.21 -15.51
CA CYS A 283 -7.24 -10.79 -14.56
C CYS A 283 -7.25 -9.29 -14.29
N GLN A 284 -7.86 -8.48 -15.16
CA GLN A 284 -8.10 -7.05 -14.95
C GLN A 284 -6.82 -6.25 -14.63
N ARG A 285 -5.79 -6.47 -15.44
CA ARG A 285 -4.53 -5.70 -15.35
C ARG A 285 -4.76 -4.29 -15.87
N SER A 286 -4.45 -3.27 -15.07
CA SER A 286 -4.69 -1.87 -15.39
C SER A 286 -3.41 -1.11 -15.70
N PRO A 287 -3.39 -0.18 -16.69
CA PRO A 287 -2.31 0.79 -16.84
C PRO A 287 -2.18 1.78 -15.68
N TYR A 288 -3.17 1.85 -14.77
CA TYR A 288 -3.14 2.68 -13.56
C TYR A 288 -2.86 1.88 -12.29
N ALA A 289 -2.49 0.59 -12.40
CA ALA A 289 -1.96 -0.14 -11.25
C ALA A 289 -0.59 0.44 -10.84
N TYR A 290 -0.16 0.19 -9.61
CA TYR A 290 1.11 0.72 -9.09
C TYR A 290 2.31 0.36 -9.98
N ALA A 291 2.32 -0.86 -10.55
CA ALA A 291 3.47 -1.35 -11.29
C ALA A 291 3.70 -0.60 -12.63
N PRO A 292 2.70 -0.49 -13.53
CA PRO A 292 2.80 0.35 -14.71
C PRO A 292 3.06 1.83 -14.41
N LEU A 293 2.50 2.37 -13.32
CA LEU A 293 2.76 3.75 -12.89
C LEU A 293 4.25 3.97 -12.58
N LEU A 294 4.84 3.12 -11.73
CA LEU A 294 6.26 3.17 -11.39
C LEU A 294 7.16 3.01 -12.63
N GLY A 295 6.80 2.09 -13.53
CA GLY A 295 7.50 1.90 -14.80
C GLY A 295 7.47 3.16 -15.68
N THR A 296 6.31 3.78 -15.82
CA THR A 296 6.11 5.01 -16.62
C THR A 296 6.80 6.22 -16.00
N ARG A 297 6.81 6.33 -14.67
CA ARG A 297 7.54 7.38 -13.93
C ARG A 297 9.07 7.19 -14.02
N GLY A 298 9.52 6.01 -14.42
CA GLY A 298 10.94 5.64 -14.46
C GLY A 298 11.53 5.40 -13.07
N ALA A 299 10.69 5.16 -12.06
CA ALA A 299 11.11 4.82 -10.71
C ALA A 299 11.76 3.42 -10.66
N VAL A 300 11.32 2.52 -11.55
CA VAL A 300 11.92 1.19 -11.74
C VAL A 300 12.40 1.07 -13.17
N ALA A 301 13.71 1.08 -13.36
CA ALA A 301 14.33 0.95 -14.68
C ALA A 301 14.54 -0.52 -15.07
N LYS A 302 13.46 -1.30 -15.08
CA LYS A 302 13.42 -2.72 -15.48
C LYS A 302 12.22 -2.96 -16.39
N ARG A 303 12.29 -3.97 -17.25
CA ARG A 303 11.14 -4.41 -18.07
C ARG A 303 10.11 -5.04 -17.14
N LEU A 304 8.89 -4.50 -17.14
CA LEU A 304 7.79 -5.04 -16.36
C LEU A 304 7.16 -6.25 -17.07
N GLU A 305 7.19 -7.40 -16.40
CA GLU A 305 6.36 -8.57 -16.69
C GLU A 305 5.20 -8.56 -15.69
N PHE A 306 4.01 -8.20 -16.18
CA PHE A 306 2.84 -7.95 -15.34
C PHE A 306 1.94 -9.19 -15.25
N LEU A 307 2.10 -9.97 -14.18
CA LEU A 307 1.48 -11.29 -14.01
C LEU A 307 0.33 -11.33 -13.01
N ALA A 308 0.14 -10.26 -12.23
CA ALA A 308 -0.92 -10.19 -11.25
C ALA A 308 -2.29 -10.46 -11.89
N CYS A 309 -3.17 -11.10 -11.11
CA CYS A 309 -4.46 -11.54 -11.61
C CYS A 309 -5.56 -11.41 -10.55
N SER A 310 -6.65 -10.75 -10.92
CA SER A 310 -7.83 -10.58 -10.07
C SER A 310 -8.31 -11.90 -9.45
N GLY A 311 -8.53 -11.88 -8.14
CA GLY A 311 -9.01 -13.01 -7.36
C GLY A 311 -7.98 -14.12 -7.07
N ALA A 312 -6.72 -13.96 -7.47
CA ALA A 312 -5.68 -14.97 -7.22
C ALA A 312 -5.52 -15.26 -5.72
N THR A 313 -5.42 -16.55 -5.37
CA THR A 313 -4.99 -17.05 -4.07
C THR A 313 -3.53 -17.49 -4.10
N THR A 314 -2.97 -17.88 -2.96
CA THR A 314 -1.62 -18.47 -2.91
C THR A 314 -1.48 -19.73 -3.78
N ASP A 315 -2.53 -20.55 -3.89
CA ASP A 315 -2.57 -21.75 -4.74
C ASP A 315 -2.53 -21.40 -6.24
N ASP A 316 -3.22 -20.32 -6.63
CA ASP A 316 -3.25 -19.84 -8.02
C ASP A 316 -1.86 -19.40 -8.53
N LEU A 317 -0.93 -19.05 -7.63
CA LEU A 317 0.46 -18.77 -8.02
C LEU A 317 1.12 -20.00 -8.65
N TYR A 318 0.75 -21.20 -8.21
CA TYR A 318 1.30 -22.48 -8.68
C TYR A 318 0.46 -23.13 -9.77
N ASN A 319 -0.84 -22.84 -9.82
CA ASN A 319 -1.80 -23.54 -10.68
C ASN A 319 -2.39 -22.68 -11.80
N GLY A 320 -2.23 -21.36 -11.74
CA GLY A 320 -2.80 -20.41 -12.70
C GLY A 320 -4.27 -20.11 -12.44
N ARG A 321 -4.78 -19.04 -13.04
CA ARG A 321 -6.14 -18.54 -12.82
C ARG A 321 -6.73 -17.95 -14.09
N HIS A 322 -8.05 -18.05 -14.28
CA HIS A 322 -8.76 -17.45 -15.42
C HIS A 322 -8.22 -17.89 -16.81
N GLY A 323 -7.58 -19.06 -16.87
CA GLY A 323 -6.94 -19.56 -18.09
C GLY A 323 -5.51 -19.05 -18.32
N GLU A 324 -5.01 -18.15 -17.46
CA GLU A 324 -3.60 -17.76 -17.42
C GLU A 324 -2.75 -18.88 -16.80
N PRO A 325 -1.48 -19.01 -17.21
CA PRO A 325 -0.55 -19.96 -16.59
C PRO A 325 -0.25 -19.58 -15.12
N PRO A 326 0.32 -20.52 -14.35
CA PRO A 326 0.89 -20.23 -13.03
C PRO A 326 1.80 -19.00 -13.05
N GLN A 327 1.62 -18.08 -12.12
CA GLN A 327 2.47 -16.88 -12.04
C GLN A 327 3.94 -17.27 -11.77
N PHE A 328 4.17 -18.36 -11.03
CA PHE A 328 5.50 -18.91 -10.79
C PHE A 328 6.25 -19.40 -12.02
N ASP A 329 5.56 -19.71 -13.12
CA ASP A 329 6.23 -20.24 -14.31
C ASP A 329 7.21 -19.23 -14.92
N GLN A 330 6.94 -17.93 -14.76
CA GLN A 330 7.84 -16.87 -15.23
C GLN A 330 9.07 -16.66 -14.32
N LEU A 331 9.09 -17.26 -13.13
CA LEU A 331 10.25 -17.23 -12.25
C LEU A 331 11.18 -18.43 -12.47
N LYS A 332 10.77 -19.45 -13.24
CA LYS A 332 11.54 -20.68 -13.39
C LYS A 332 12.55 -20.62 -14.54
N GLY A 333 13.55 -21.49 -14.49
CA GLY A 333 14.47 -21.74 -15.60
C GLY A 333 15.39 -20.57 -15.94
N ASP A 334 15.64 -20.34 -17.23
CA ASP A 334 16.53 -19.27 -17.69
C ASP A 334 15.92 -17.87 -17.52
N LEU A 335 14.59 -17.76 -17.50
CA LEU A 335 13.89 -16.48 -17.29
C LEU A 335 14.07 -15.97 -15.86
N GLY A 336 13.99 -16.85 -14.85
CA GLY A 336 14.28 -16.52 -13.45
C GLY A 336 15.66 -15.89 -13.22
N LYS A 337 16.63 -16.15 -14.11
CA LYS A 337 18.00 -15.58 -14.05
C LYS A 337 18.06 -14.11 -14.47
N ASP A 338 17.07 -13.63 -15.21
CA ASP A 338 16.95 -12.22 -15.63
C ASP A 338 15.98 -11.44 -14.73
N VAL A 339 15.28 -12.10 -13.80
CA VAL A 339 14.42 -11.41 -12.82
C VAL A 339 15.30 -10.74 -11.76
N GLY A 340 15.21 -9.43 -11.71
CA GLY A 340 15.99 -8.56 -10.83
C GLY A 340 15.16 -7.86 -9.77
N LEU A 341 13.84 -7.89 -9.91
CA LEU A 341 12.88 -7.41 -8.93
C LEU A 341 11.62 -8.28 -9.02
N VAL A 342 11.09 -8.68 -7.87
CA VAL A 342 9.75 -9.23 -7.75
C VAL A 342 8.96 -8.36 -6.79
N THR A 343 7.77 -7.92 -7.19
CA THR A 343 6.78 -7.34 -6.29
C THR A 343 5.59 -8.30 -6.21
N LEU A 344 5.20 -8.68 -4.99
CA LEU A 344 4.16 -9.67 -4.74
C LEU A 344 3.21 -9.18 -3.65
N GLY A 345 1.90 -9.24 -3.87
CA GLY A 345 0.94 -9.23 -2.75
C GLY A 345 -0.15 -10.27 -2.98
N ILE A 346 -0.42 -11.04 -1.94
CA ILE A 346 -1.27 -12.22 -1.99
C ILE A 346 -1.73 -12.56 -0.56
N GLY A 347 -2.85 -13.27 -0.44
CA GLY A 347 -3.40 -13.74 0.84
C GLY A 347 -4.79 -13.19 1.16
N GLY A 348 -5.15 -12.01 0.65
CA GLY A 348 -6.48 -11.42 0.90
C GLY A 348 -7.63 -12.27 0.35
N ASN A 349 -7.43 -12.94 -0.80
CA ASN A 349 -8.42 -13.88 -1.35
C ASN A 349 -8.46 -15.22 -0.59
N ASP A 350 -7.32 -15.66 -0.04
CA ASP A 350 -7.23 -16.85 0.83
C ASP A 350 -8.00 -16.63 2.14
N MET A 351 -7.91 -15.42 2.72
CA MET A 351 -8.76 -14.96 3.82
C MET A 351 -10.23 -14.80 3.42
N GLY A 352 -10.47 -14.54 2.13
CA GLY A 352 -11.79 -14.29 1.56
C GLY A 352 -12.47 -13.06 2.17
N PHE A 353 -11.71 -11.96 2.29
CA PHE A 353 -12.23 -10.68 2.77
C PHE A 353 -13.35 -10.13 1.88
N ALA A 354 -13.25 -10.25 0.56
CA ALA A 354 -14.27 -9.72 -0.36
C ALA A 354 -15.69 -10.26 -0.11
N PRO A 355 -15.92 -11.59 -0.02
CA PRO A 355 -17.26 -12.11 0.31
C PRO A 355 -17.70 -11.78 1.74
N VAL A 356 -16.80 -11.77 2.72
CA VAL A 356 -17.12 -11.39 4.12
C VAL A 356 -17.60 -9.94 4.18
N LEU A 357 -16.83 -8.99 3.62
CA LEU A 357 -17.23 -7.58 3.58
C LEU A 357 -18.55 -7.35 2.84
N THR A 358 -18.74 -8.05 1.73
CA THR A 358 -20.00 -7.95 0.97
C THR A 358 -21.19 -8.36 1.82
N ASP A 359 -21.06 -9.44 2.61
CA ASP A 359 -22.12 -9.89 3.50
C ASP A 359 -22.31 -8.94 4.69
N CYS A 360 -21.23 -8.47 5.34
CA CYS A 360 -21.30 -7.48 6.42
C CYS A 360 -22.12 -6.24 6.03
N ILE A 361 -22.05 -5.84 4.76
CA ILE A 361 -22.65 -4.62 4.25
C ILE A 361 -24.07 -4.83 3.75
N LEU A 362 -24.33 -5.92 3.04
CA LEU A 362 -25.64 -6.17 2.43
C LEU A 362 -26.64 -6.78 3.43
N THR A 363 -26.15 -7.42 4.49
CA THR A 363 -26.98 -8.11 5.48
C THR A 363 -27.15 -7.23 6.71
N ASN A 364 -28.41 -6.94 7.08
CA ASN A 364 -28.69 -6.26 8.34
C ASN A 364 -28.88 -7.29 9.46
N PHE A 365 -27.85 -7.47 10.27
CA PHE A 365 -27.87 -8.34 11.44
C PHE A 365 -28.63 -7.66 12.58
N MET A 366 -29.86 -8.11 12.86
CA MET A 366 -30.58 -7.67 14.08
C MET A 366 -29.94 -8.32 15.30
N PHE A 367 -29.50 -7.49 16.25
CA PHE A 367 -28.89 -7.90 17.53
C PHE A 367 -27.61 -8.73 17.42
N ARG A 368 -26.91 -8.69 16.28
CA ARG A 368 -25.59 -9.30 16.05
C ARG A 368 -24.70 -8.35 15.24
N THR A 369 -23.39 -8.50 15.37
CA THR A 369 -22.35 -7.82 14.58
C THR A 369 -21.92 -8.67 13.40
N CYS A 370 -21.12 -8.12 12.48
CA CYS A 370 -20.52 -8.92 11.42
C CYS A 370 -19.46 -9.88 11.99
N GLU A 371 -18.73 -9.43 13.00
CA GLU A 371 -17.79 -10.24 13.78
C GLU A 371 -18.46 -11.53 14.29
N ASP A 372 -19.63 -11.42 14.93
CA ASP A 372 -20.39 -12.58 15.47
C ASP A 372 -20.69 -13.67 14.42
N GLU A 373 -20.78 -13.31 13.14
CA GLU A 373 -21.15 -14.23 12.06
C GLU A 373 -19.92 -14.80 11.32
N HIS A 374 -18.81 -14.05 11.24
CA HIS A 374 -17.69 -14.39 10.37
C HIS A 374 -16.35 -14.67 11.07
N ALA A 375 -16.19 -14.33 12.36
CA ALA A 375 -14.91 -14.46 13.07
C ALA A 375 -14.32 -15.89 13.00
N GLU A 376 -15.10 -16.92 13.35
CA GLU A 376 -14.63 -18.32 13.32
C GLU A 376 -14.16 -18.75 11.91
N ASN A 377 -14.85 -18.30 10.85
CA ASN A 377 -14.46 -18.64 9.48
C ASN A 377 -13.16 -17.93 9.05
N ILE A 378 -12.96 -16.69 9.50
CA ILE A 378 -11.75 -15.92 9.25
C ILE A 378 -10.57 -16.54 10.01
N ASP A 379 -10.78 -16.96 11.27
CA ASP A 379 -9.76 -17.65 12.07
C ASP A 379 -9.27 -18.94 11.40
N ASP A 380 -10.18 -19.80 10.96
CA ASP A 380 -9.84 -21.05 10.25
C ASP A 380 -9.01 -20.79 8.97
N ARG A 381 -9.33 -19.72 8.24
CA ARG A 381 -8.60 -19.34 7.02
C ARG A 381 -7.25 -18.73 7.31
N PHE A 382 -7.15 -17.91 8.36
CA PHE A 382 -5.89 -17.39 8.84
C PHE A 382 -4.96 -18.53 9.25
N ASP A 383 -5.47 -19.51 9.98
CA ASP A 383 -4.68 -20.67 10.41
C ASP A 383 -4.18 -21.52 9.24
N ALA A 384 -4.97 -21.66 8.18
CA ALA A 384 -4.57 -22.36 6.96
C ALA A 384 -3.50 -21.60 6.14
N LEU A 385 -3.55 -20.26 6.16
CA LEU A 385 -2.64 -19.40 5.40
C LEU A 385 -1.31 -19.15 6.13
N ALA A 386 -1.40 -18.81 7.41
CA ALA A 386 -0.30 -18.25 8.19
C ALA A 386 -0.12 -18.89 9.57
N GLY A 387 -1.17 -19.45 10.20
CA GLY A 387 -1.07 -19.96 11.57
C GLY A 387 -0.45 -21.36 11.70
N THR A 388 -0.66 -22.25 10.71
CA THR A 388 -0.25 -23.65 10.79
C THR A 388 0.88 -23.97 9.81
N ALA A 389 2.02 -24.40 10.35
CA ALA A 389 3.11 -24.96 9.56
C ALA A 389 2.75 -26.36 9.04
N ASP A 390 3.17 -26.65 7.81
CA ASP A 390 2.94 -27.94 7.19
C ASP A 390 4.00 -29.00 7.57
N ALA A 391 4.06 -30.12 6.83
CA ALA A 391 5.05 -31.17 7.04
C ALA A 391 6.51 -30.74 6.78
N GLU A 392 6.74 -29.66 6.02
CA GLU A 392 8.05 -29.05 5.81
C GLU A 392 8.39 -28.04 6.92
N GLY A 393 7.46 -27.76 7.83
CA GLY A 393 7.67 -26.80 8.91
C GLY A 393 7.49 -25.34 8.48
N LEU A 394 6.84 -25.08 7.33
CA LEU A 394 6.58 -23.75 6.84
C LEU A 394 5.08 -23.48 6.70
N THR A 395 4.67 -22.24 6.94
CA THR A 395 3.33 -21.74 6.62
C THR A 395 3.17 -21.55 5.10
N THR A 396 1.94 -21.35 4.62
CA THR A 396 1.69 -21.16 3.19
C THR A 396 2.39 -19.90 2.67
N LEU A 397 2.34 -18.79 3.40
CA LEU A 397 3.07 -17.55 3.04
C LEU A 397 4.60 -17.77 2.99
N GLN A 398 5.17 -18.45 3.99
CA GLN A 398 6.61 -18.71 4.02
C GLN A 398 7.07 -19.54 2.81
N LYS A 399 6.29 -20.54 2.40
CA LYS A 399 6.59 -21.34 1.19
C LYS A 399 6.60 -20.49 -0.08
N VAL A 400 5.60 -19.63 -0.24
CA VAL A 400 5.52 -18.73 -1.40
C VAL A 400 6.78 -17.87 -1.46
N TYR A 401 7.17 -17.26 -0.35
CA TYR A 401 8.33 -16.35 -0.31
C TYR A 401 9.66 -17.07 -0.51
N ARG A 402 9.81 -18.25 0.11
CA ARG A 402 10.92 -19.16 -0.14
C ARG A 402 11.04 -19.51 -1.63
N ASP A 403 9.93 -19.90 -2.25
CA ASP A 403 9.92 -20.36 -3.64
C ASP A 403 10.15 -19.21 -4.63
N VAL A 404 9.65 -18.01 -4.35
CA VAL A 404 9.99 -16.80 -5.14
C VAL A 404 11.49 -16.56 -5.10
N ARG A 405 12.10 -16.54 -3.90
CA ARG A 405 13.55 -16.33 -3.76
C ARG A 405 14.37 -17.41 -4.46
N PHE A 406 13.94 -18.66 -4.40
CA PHE A 406 14.67 -19.75 -5.03
C PHE A 406 14.59 -19.69 -6.56
N ASN A 407 13.40 -19.43 -7.10
CA ASN A 407 13.18 -19.37 -8.54
C ASN A 407 13.82 -18.10 -9.15
N ALA A 408 13.71 -16.95 -8.47
CA ALA A 408 14.27 -15.67 -8.86
C ALA A 408 15.45 -15.26 -7.94
N TYR A 409 16.46 -16.10 -7.83
CA TYR A 409 17.56 -15.95 -6.86
C TYR A 409 18.45 -14.70 -7.03
N ARG A 410 18.33 -13.98 -8.15
CA ARG A 410 19.01 -12.69 -8.36
C ARG A 410 18.10 -11.48 -8.11
N ALA A 411 16.82 -11.71 -7.85
CA ALA A 411 15.86 -10.67 -7.62
C ALA A 411 15.93 -10.14 -6.19
N ASP A 412 15.78 -8.83 -6.05
CA ASP A 412 15.25 -8.29 -4.82
C ASP A 412 13.74 -8.59 -4.78
N THR A 413 13.26 -9.16 -3.69
CA THR A 413 11.85 -9.54 -3.56
C THR A 413 11.20 -8.63 -2.54
N MET A 414 10.20 -7.88 -3.01
CA MET A 414 9.30 -7.08 -2.18
C MET A 414 7.95 -7.78 -2.04
N VAL A 415 7.45 -7.88 -0.81
CA VAL A 415 6.06 -8.30 -0.57
C VAL A 415 5.26 -7.14 0.00
N LEU A 416 4.09 -6.91 -0.58
CA LEU A 416 3.23 -5.77 -0.29
C LEU A 416 2.09 -6.25 0.58
N THR A 417 1.84 -5.55 1.68
CA THR A 417 0.69 -5.80 2.55
C THR A 417 -0.57 -5.10 2.02
N TYR A 418 -1.68 -5.10 2.77
CA TYR A 418 -2.93 -4.46 2.36
C TYR A 418 -3.20 -3.15 3.13
N PRO A 419 -3.79 -2.12 2.50
CA PRO A 419 -4.14 -0.87 3.17
C PRO A 419 -5.33 -1.06 4.12
N LYS A 420 -5.40 -0.29 5.22
CA LYS A 420 -6.60 -0.22 6.07
C LYS A 420 -7.79 0.35 5.31
N PHE A 421 -9.00 -0.08 5.66
CA PHE A 421 -10.18 0.33 4.90
C PHE A 421 -10.86 1.55 5.50
N PHE A 422 -10.83 1.67 6.83
CA PHE A 422 -11.53 2.69 7.59
C PHE A 422 -10.55 3.48 8.49
N PRO A 423 -10.93 4.68 8.95
CA PRO A 423 -10.17 5.40 9.98
C PRO A 423 -10.04 4.57 11.25
N VAL A 424 -8.93 4.71 11.97
CA VAL A 424 -8.65 3.96 13.19
C VAL A 424 -9.62 4.28 14.34
N GLU A 425 -10.32 5.41 14.27
CA GLU A 425 -11.41 5.82 15.17
C GLU A 425 -12.82 5.43 14.68
N GLY A 426 -12.91 4.81 13.51
CA GLY A 426 -14.17 4.52 12.83
C GLY A 426 -14.78 5.74 12.14
N GLY A 427 -15.23 5.56 10.90
CA GLY A 427 -15.85 6.62 10.13
C GLY A 427 -17.33 6.80 10.48
N ARG A 428 -17.75 8.07 10.65
CA ARG A 428 -19.10 8.45 11.14
C ARG A 428 -19.95 9.25 10.11
N GLY A 429 -19.56 9.22 8.83
CA GLY A 429 -20.26 9.88 7.71
C GLY A 429 -21.57 9.19 7.28
N THR A 430 -22.42 9.89 6.51
CA THR A 430 -23.79 9.43 6.21
C THR A 430 -23.92 8.55 4.97
N TRP A 431 -24.34 7.29 5.15
CA TRP A 431 -25.37 6.65 4.32
C TRP A 431 -26.58 6.32 5.21
N THR A 432 -27.75 6.87 4.87
CA THR A 432 -29.00 6.64 5.61
C THR A 432 -29.78 5.48 5.00
N SER A 433 -29.44 4.25 5.37
CA SER A 433 -30.31 3.09 5.10
C SER A 433 -30.39 2.15 6.31
N GLY A 434 -30.97 2.67 7.37
CA GLY A 434 -31.52 1.92 8.48
C GLY A 434 -32.58 2.85 9.08
N ALA A 435 -33.71 2.34 9.51
CA ALA A 435 -34.80 3.21 9.95
C ALA A 435 -34.42 4.11 11.14
N PHE A 436 -33.26 3.92 11.80
CA PHE A 436 -32.91 4.57 13.07
C PHE A 436 -31.43 4.93 13.36
N VAL A 437 -30.41 4.69 12.49
CA VAL A 437 -28.98 4.87 12.88
C VAL A 437 -28.06 5.41 11.76
N PRO A 438 -27.13 6.37 12.02
CA PRO A 438 -26.05 6.73 11.09
C PRO A 438 -25.09 5.56 10.90
N ARG A 439 -24.85 5.13 9.66
CA ARG A 439 -23.88 4.10 9.31
C ARG A 439 -23.04 4.57 8.14
N CYS A 440 -21.76 4.20 8.12
CA CYS A 440 -20.97 4.32 6.90
C CYS A 440 -20.99 2.99 6.15
N GLN A 441 -21.38 3.01 4.87
CA GLN A 441 -21.51 1.78 4.06
C GLN A 441 -22.34 0.69 4.74
N ASN A 442 -23.33 1.07 5.57
CA ASN A 442 -24.15 0.15 6.37
C ASN A 442 -23.38 -0.67 7.45
N LEU A 443 -22.15 -0.29 7.80
CA LEU A 443 -21.33 -0.92 8.86
C LEU A 443 -21.38 -0.13 10.17
N ARG A 444 -21.35 -0.85 11.31
CA ARG A 444 -21.12 -0.28 12.64
C ARG A 444 -19.64 0.15 12.79
N VAL A 445 -19.31 0.99 13.76
CA VAL A 445 -17.89 1.31 14.02
C VAL A 445 -17.15 0.07 14.51
N SER A 446 -17.78 -0.77 15.35
CA SER A 446 -17.22 -2.04 15.81
C SER A 446 -16.82 -2.95 14.65
N ASP A 447 -17.69 -3.08 13.63
CA ASP A 447 -17.42 -3.89 12.44
C ASP A 447 -16.31 -3.28 11.57
N GLN A 448 -16.24 -1.94 11.47
CA GLN A 448 -15.15 -1.26 10.74
C GLN A 448 -13.80 -1.52 11.41
N LEU A 449 -13.75 -1.43 12.73
CA LEU A 449 -12.53 -1.67 13.51
C LEU A 449 -12.11 -3.14 13.45
N TRP A 450 -13.07 -4.06 13.55
CA TRP A 450 -12.82 -5.49 13.37
C TRP A 450 -12.28 -5.83 11.97
N ILE A 451 -12.81 -5.22 10.90
CA ILE A 451 -12.25 -5.42 9.55
C ILE A 451 -10.80 -4.92 9.47
N ASN A 452 -10.52 -3.74 10.02
CA ASN A 452 -9.18 -3.16 10.05
C ASN A 452 -8.19 -4.02 10.88
N ASP A 453 -8.67 -4.59 11.98
CA ASP A 453 -7.95 -5.56 12.82
C ASP A 453 -7.56 -6.81 12.02
N GLN A 454 -8.53 -7.45 11.34
CA GLN A 454 -8.24 -8.64 10.53
C GLN A 454 -7.28 -8.36 9.36
N ILE A 455 -7.35 -7.15 8.76
CA ILE A 455 -6.35 -6.72 7.76
C ILE A 455 -4.97 -6.61 8.40
N ARG A 456 -4.86 -5.97 9.57
CA ARG A 456 -3.57 -5.82 10.25
C ARG A 456 -3.00 -7.17 10.66
N ARG A 457 -3.82 -8.07 11.20
CA ARG A 457 -3.42 -9.43 11.55
C ARG A 457 -2.83 -10.18 10.35
N LEU A 458 -3.44 -10.06 9.17
CA LEU A 458 -2.88 -10.62 7.93
C LEU A 458 -1.55 -9.94 7.54
N ASP A 459 -1.52 -8.62 7.59
CA ASP A 459 -0.33 -7.83 7.25
C ASP A 459 0.87 -8.19 8.13
N THR A 460 0.65 -8.36 9.42
CA THR A 460 1.68 -8.77 10.39
C THR A 460 2.19 -10.17 10.09
N ALA A 461 1.31 -11.11 9.73
CA ALA A 461 1.72 -12.42 9.26
C ALA A 461 2.52 -12.37 7.95
N ILE A 462 2.15 -11.49 7.01
CA ILE A 462 2.89 -11.25 5.76
C ILE A 462 4.29 -10.72 6.07
N VAL A 463 4.39 -9.69 6.93
CA VAL A 463 5.65 -9.06 7.33
C VAL A 463 6.58 -10.07 8.00
N ASP A 464 6.07 -10.82 8.97
CA ASP A 464 6.87 -11.79 9.72
C ASP A 464 7.33 -12.97 8.83
N ALA A 465 6.43 -13.51 8.01
CA ALA A 465 6.77 -14.54 7.02
C ALA A 465 7.81 -14.04 6.00
N ALA A 466 7.71 -12.78 5.57
CA ALA A 466 8.68 -12.19 4.65
C ALA A 466 10.06 -12.10 5.28
N LEU A 467 10.16 -11.50 6.46
CA LEU A 467 11.43 -11.25 7.14
C LEU A 467 12.10 -12.55 7.55
N THR A 468 11.35 -13.53 8.07
CA THR A 468 11.90 -14.87 8.38
C THR A 468 12.41 -15.60 7.13
N MET A 469 11.82 -15.36 5.95
CA MET A 469 12.32 -15.89 4.67
C MET A 469 13.36 -14.98 3.99
N GLY A 470 13.78 -13.88 4.64
CA GLY A 470 14.73 -12.90 4.11
C GLY A 470 14.23 -12.15 2.87
N VAL A 471 12.92 -11.97 2.77
CA VAL A 471 12.21 -11.14 1.79
C VAL A 471 11.89 -9.79 2.43
N ARG A 472 11.85 -8.72 1.62
CA ARG A 472 11.59 -7.37 2.12
C ARG A 472 10.08 -7.08 2.12
N PRO A 473 9.45 -6.82 3.27
CA PRO A 473 8.06 -6.38 3.30
C PRO A 473 7.95 -4.87 3.02
N VAL A 474 6.81 -4.46 2.47
CA VAL A 474 6.39 -3.07 2.35
C VAL A 474 5.01 -2.96 2.98
N ASP A 475 4.95 -2.35 4.17
CA ASP A 475 3.71 -2.08 4.88
C ASP A 475 2.93 -0.95 4.19
N LEU A 476 1.73 -1.30 3.71
CA LEU A 476 0.79 -0.40 3.04
C LEU A 476 -0.39 0.01 3.95
N TYR A 477 -0.46 -0.48 5.18
CA TYR A 477 -1.62 -0.30 6.05
C TYR A 477 -2.02 1.17 6.23
N ASP A 478 -1.03 2.04 6.43
CA ASP A 478 -1.23 3.48 6.62
C ASP A 478 -1.13 4.31 5.32
N ALA A 479 -0.95 3.67 4.17
CA ALA A 479 -1.00 4.34 2.87
C ALA A 479 -2.27 5.19 2.65
N PRO A 480 -3.48 4.81 3.13
CA PRO A 480 -4.69 5.59 2.94
C PRO A 480 -4.94 6.63 4.04
N GLU A 481 -3.99 6.96 4.91
CA GLU A 481 -4.16 7.93 6.00
C GLU A 481 -4.84 9.23 5.52
N GLY A 482 -6.01 9.54 6.06
CA GLY A 482 -6.80 10.73 5.68
C GLY A 482 -7.54 10.61 4.34
N ARG A 483 -7.60 9.41 3.76
CA ARG A 483 -8.23 9.05 2.47
C ARG A 483 -9.01 7.74 2.54
N GLU A 484 -9.22 7.18 3.73
CA GLU A 484 -9.93 5.94 3.97
C GLU A 484 -11.41 6.03 3.53
N LEU A 485 -12.08 4.88 3.41
CA LEU A 485 -13.54 4.89 3.31
C LEU A 485 -14.10 5.53 4.59
N CYS A 486 -15.23 6.24 4.47
CA CYS A 486 -15.92 6.82 5.62
C CYS A 486 -15.18 7.98 6.31
N ASN A 487 -14.12 8.49 5.70
CA ASN A 487 -13.41 9.65 6.20
C ASN A 487 -14.34 10.88 6.29
N PRO A 488 -14.40 11.57 7.45
CA PRO A 488 -15.34 12.68 7.69
C PRO A 488 -15.09 13.92 6.82
N ASP A 489 -13.89 14.07 6.26
CA ASP A 489 -13.50 15.26 5.48
C ASP A 489 -14.05 15.24 4.04
N GLY A 490 -14.65 14.12 3.60
CA GLY A 490 -15.30 14.00 2.28
C GLY A 490 -14.35 14.14 1.09
N ASN A 491 -13.06 13.87 1.31
CA ASN A 491 -12.04 13.85 0.26
C ASN A 491 -12.25 12.66 -0.69
N GLU A 492 -11.58 12.70 -1.85
CA GLU A 492 -11.47 11.52 -2.73
C GLU A 492 -10.88 10.34 -1.94
N THR A 493 -11.48 9.16 -2.10
CA THR A 493 -11.13 7.99 -1.29
C THR A 493 -10.06 7.14 -1.97
N PHE A 494 -9.20 6.55 -1.15
CA PHE A 494 -8.19 5.58 -1.57
C PHE A 494 -8.86 4.34 -2.15
N LEU A 495 -9.93 3.83 -1.52
CA LEU A 495 -10.68 2.67 -1.98
C LEU A 495 -12.00 3.06 -2.64
N ASN A 496 -12.46 2.23 -3.57
CA ASN A 496 -13.83 2.24 -4.04
C ASN A 496 -14.77 1.77 -2.92
N GLY A 497 -15.89 2.47 -2.76
CA GLY A 497 -16.98 2.02 -1.88
C GLY A 497 -17.76 0.83 -2.48
N VAL A 498 -18.92 0.52 -1.90
CA VAL A 498 -19.76 -0.58 -2.37
C VAL A 498 -20.34 -0.27 -3.75
N THR A 499 -20.02 -1.11 -4.74
CA THR A 499 -20.59 -1.05 -6.09
C THR A 499 -21.75 -2.06 -6.21
N LEU A 500 -22.99 -1.57 -6.36
CA LEU A 500 -24.20 -2.42 -6.40
C LEU A 500 -24.59 -2.91 -7.81
N ASN A 501 -23.85 -2.51 -8.85
CA ASN A 501 -24.09 -2.88 -10.26
C ASN A 501 -23.30 -4.15 -10.65
N ASN A 502 -23.30 -4.50 -11.95
CA ASN A 502 -22.56 -5.66 -12.49
C ASN A 502 -21.03 -5.59 -12.26
N ASP A 503 -20.50 -4.42 -11.90
CA ASP A 503 -19.08 -4.15 -11.62
C ASP A 503 -18.73 -4.35 -10.13
N ARG A 504 -19.30 -5.38 -9.48
CA ARG A 504 -19.04 -5.70 -8.05
C ARG A 504 -17.57 -5.96 -7.75
N GLN A 505 -16.78 -6.29 -8.78
CA GLN A 505 -15.36 -6.62 -8.66
C GLN A 505 -14.52 -5.42 -8.19
N ASP A 506 -14.97 -4.19 -8.40
CA ASP A 506 -14.24 -2.99 -7.99
C ASP A 506 -14.41 -2.63 -6.50
N SER A 507 -15.41 -3.21 -5.82
CA SER A 507 -15.69 -2.89 -4.41
C SER A 507 -14.46 -3.15 -3.54
N PHE A 508 -14.11 -2.19 -2.68
CA PHE A 508 -12.98 -2.27 -1.75
C PHE A 508 -11.61 -2.45 -2.42
N HIS A 509 -11.47 -2.11 -3.69
CA HIS A 509 -10.17 -2.04 -4.34
C HIS A 509 -9.70 -0.59 -4.46
N PRO A 510 -8.38 -0.35 -4.55
CA PRO A 510 -7.86 1.00 -4.72
C PRO A 510 -8.46 1.70 -5.95
N THR A 511 -8.79 2.98 -5.79
CA THR A 511 -9.10 3.87 -6.91
C THR A 511 -7.82 4.20 -7.67
N ARG A 512 -7.90 4.97 -8.76
CA ARG A 512 -6.68 5.49 -9.42
C ARG A 512 -5.82 6.31 -8.44
N LEU A 513 -6.45 7.12 -7.58
CA LEU A 513 -5.75 7.83 -6.51
C LEU A 513 -5.09 6.84 -5.53
N GLY A 514 -5.80 5.80 -5.11
CA GLY A 514 -5.23 4.77 -4.23
C GLY A 514 -3.98 4.11 -4.83
N PHE A 515 -4.00 3.77 -6.12
CA PHE A 515 -2.82 3.23 -6.82
C PHE A 515 -1.68 4.23 -7.00
N GLU A 516 -1.98 5.51 -7.20
CA GLU A 516 -0.96 6.57 -7.16
C GLU A 516 -0.30 6.66 -5.78
N MET A 517 -1.08 6.58 -4.70
CA MET A 517 -0.54 6.59 -3.32
C MET A 517 0.30 5.34 -3.01
N ILE A 518 -0.09 4.16 -3.50
CA ILE A 518 0.74 2.94 -3.41
C ILE A 518 2.04 3.12 -4.21
N ALA A 519 1.97 3.68 -5.42
CA ALA A 519 3.15 3.94 -6.23
C ALA A 519 4.10 4.94 -5.55
N ASP A 520 3.58 6.01 -4.96
CA ASP A 520 4.36 7.00 -4.21
C ASP A 520 5.08 6.34 -3.02
N ARG A 521 4.37 5.51 -2.25
CA ARG A 521 4.94 4.75 -1.12
C ARG A 521 6.09 3.83 -1.58
N LEU A 522 5.92 3.13 -2.70
CA LEU A 522 6.96 2.26 -3.24
C LEU A 522 8.15 3.04 -3.84
N GLU A 523 7.90 4.21 -4.44
CA GLU A 523 8.94 5.12 -4.91
C GLU A 523 9.88 5.57 -3.79
N GLU A 524 9.35 5.82 -2.59
CA GLU A 524 10.16 6.09 -1.39
C GLU A 524 11.07 4.91 -1.06
N GLU A 525 10.52 3.68 -1.09
CA GLU A 525 11.29 2.45 -0.84
C GLU A 525 12.40 2.25 -1.89
N PHE A 526 12.14 2.52 -3.18
CA PHE A 526 13.16 2.43 -4.23
C PHE A 526 14.23 3.54 -4.13
N SER A 527 13.83 4.76 -3.76
CA SER A 527 14.73 5.91 -3.65
C SER A 527 15.66 5.81 -2.44
N ALA A 528 15.17 5.23 -1.34
CA ALA A 528 15.97 4.96 -0.15
C ALA A 528 17.17 4.04 -0.47
N VAL A 529 16.98 3.06 -1.38
CA VAL A 529 18.03 2.12 -1.82
C VAL A 529 19.14 2.80 -2.64
N GLY A 530 18.84 3.91 -3.33
CA GLY A 530 19.79 4.60 -4.22
C GLY A 530 20.76 5.57 -3.53
N ALA A 531 20.45 6.07 -2.33
CA ALA A 531 21.29 7.06 -1.64
C ALA A 531 22.19 6.45 -0.55
N ASN A 532 21.75 5.33 0.04
CA ASN A 532 22.51 4.47 0.94
C ASN A 532 21.80 3.12 0.87
N GLY A 533 22.46 2.04 0.44
CA GLY A 533 21.98 0.69 0.71
C GLY A 533 21.46 0.63 2.15
N PHE A 534 20.23 0.11 2.33
CA PHE A 534 19.44 0.18 3.57
C PHE A 534 20.35 0.30 4.80
N THR A 535 20.39 1.48 5.44
CA THR A 535 21.29 1.72 6.57
C THR A 535 21.11 0.60 7.60
N ALA A 536 22.20 -0.08 7.95
CA ALA A 536 22.22 -1.22 8.87
C ALA A 536 21.32 -0.93 10.08
N ARG A 537 20.15 -1.57 10.12
CA ARG A 537 19.19 -1.47 11.21
C ARG A 537 19.21 -2.80 11.93
N SER A 538 20.01 -2.88 12.99
CA SER A 538 19.90 -3.96 13.96
C SER A 538 18.91 -3.52 15.03
N THR A 539 17.81 -4.24 15.13
CA THR A 539 16.92 -4.22 16.30
C THR A 539 17.14 -5.52 17.09
N THR A 540 16.44 -5.70 18.21
CA THR A 540 16.45 -6.99 18.91
C THR A 540 15.91 -8.12 18.05
N ASP A 541 15.03 -7.81 17.10
CA ASP A 541 14.22 -8.80 16.39
C ASP A 541 14.64 -8.93 14.93
N SER A 542 15.55 -8.08 14.45
CA SER A 542 16.10 -8.15 13.10
C SER A 542 17.53 -7.64 12.99
N LEU A 543 18.28 -8.24 12.06
CA LEU A 543 19.62 -7.87 11.62
C LEU A 543 19.60 -7.72 10.11
N ARG A 544 20.23 -6.66 9.59
CA ARG A 544 20.58 -6.55 8.17
C ARG A 544 21.92 -5.83 8.05
N GLU A 545 22.88 -6.47 7.39
CA GLU A 545 24.22 -5.95 7.20
C GLU A 545 24.65 -6.08 5.74
N GLU A 546 25.27 -5.05 5.20
CA GLU A 546 25.99 -5.09 3.92
C GLU A 546 27.49 -5.24 4.22
N LEU A 547 28.06 -6.34 3.73
CA LEU A 547 29.43 -6.75 4.00
C LEU A 547 30.19 -6.92 2.68
N VAL A 548 31.52 -6.89 2.74
CA VAL A 548 32.37 -7.35 1.63
C VAL A 548 33.20 -8.51 2.14
N ILE A 549 33.00 -9.69 1.56
CA ILE A 549 33.76 -10.90 1.90
C ILE A 549 34.84 -11.13 0.85
N HIS A 550 36.04 -11.51 1.26
CA HIS A 550 37.16 -11.84 0.40
C HIS A 550 37.38 -13.36 0.28
N PRO A 551 38.20 -13.83 -0.68
CA PRO A 551 38.45 -15.25 -0.85
C PRO A 551 39.05 -15.88 0.41
N GLU A 552 38.54 -17.04 0.81
CA GLU A 552 38.96 -17.79 2.01
C GLU A 552 38.78 -17.00 3.33
N GLN A 553 38.10 -15.85 3.31
CA GLN A 553 37.81 -15.07 4.50
C GLN A 553 36.60 -15.66 5.24
N THR A 554 36.67 -15.68 6.56
CA THR A 554 35.51 -15.88 7.42
C THR A 554 35.14 -14.58 8.12
N LEU A 555 33.89 -14.16 7.98
CA LEU A 555 33.28 -13.07 8.74
C LEU A 555 32.31 -13.64 9.78
N THR A 556 32.14 -12.94 10.90
CA THR A 556 31.25 -13.38 11.98
C THR A 556 30.35 -12.24 12.43
N ALA A 557 29.05 -12.51 12.56
CA ALA A 557 28.06 -11.56 13.08
C ALA A 557 27.26 -12.20 14.22
N PRO A 558 27.13 -11.53 15.39
CA PRO A 558 26.25 -11.99 16.45
C PRO A 558 24.79 -11.58 16.19
N TYR A 559 23.84 -12.40 16.61
CA TYR A 559 22.42 -12.08 16.57
C TYR A 559 21.72 -12.53 17.85
N GLN A 560 20.94 -11.65 18.47
CA GLN A 560 20.20 -11.97 19.69
C GLN A 560 18.81 -12.49 19.31
N VAL A 561 18.51 -13.75 19.63
CA VAL A 561 17.15 -14.28 19.48
C VAL A 561 16.37 -14.00 20.77
N PRO A 562 15.25 -13.26 20.71
CA PRO A 562 14.40 -13.01 21.88
C PRO A 562 13.87 -14.29 22.51
N ALA A 563 13.54 -14.23 23.80
CA ALA A 563 12.81 -15.30 24.46
C ALA A 563 11.45 -15.53 23.78
N ASP A 564 10.98 -16.78 23.79
CA ASP A 564 9.66 -17.18 23.27
C ASP A 564 9.44 -16.97 21.76
N SER A 565 10.49 -16.61 21.01
CA SER A 565 10.45 -16.55 19.54
C SER A 565 10.07 -17.93 18.98
N PRO A 566 8.98 -18.08 18.21
CA PRO A 566 8.58 -19.38 17.66
C PRO A 566 9.52 -19.85 16.55
N ALA A 567 10.22 -18.94 15.88
CA ALA A 567 11.18 -19.25 14.83
C ALA A 567 12.22 -18.14 14.64
N VAL A 568 13.29 -18.44 13.90
CA VAL A 568 14.26 -17.45 13.41
C VAL A 568 14.72 -17.80 12.00
N GLY A 569 14.74 -16.79 11.14
CA GLY A 569 15.31 -16.85 9.80
C GLY A 569 16.72 -16.26 9.76
N PHE A 570 17.62 -16.89 9.03
CA PHE A 570 18.94 -16.39 8.68
C PHE A 570 19.12 -16.50 7.19
N SER A 571 19.42 -15.41 6.50
CA SER A 571 19.64 -15.45 5.06
C SER A 571 20.81 -14.59 4.63
N THR A 572 21.43 -15.00 3.53
CA THR A 572 22.50 -14.24 2.87
C THR A 572 22.30 -14.23 1.37
N SER A 573 22.69 -13.15 0.70
CA SER A 573 22.65 -13.02 -0.76
C SER A 573 23.89 -12.29 -1.29
N TRP A 574 24.27 -12.60 -2.52
CA TRP A 574 25.47 -12.06 -3.18
C TRP A 574 25.24 -11.92 -4.71
N PRO A 575 26.09 -11.20 -5.45
CA PRO A 575 25.94 -11.05 -6.91
C PRO A 575 26.20 -12.29 -7.77
N GLY A 576 27.17 -13.15 -7.42
CA GLY A 576 27.50 -14.30 -8.26
C GLY A 576 28.54 -15.32 -7.79
N SER A 577 29.39 -15.03 -6.79
CA SER A 577 30.37 -15.98 -6.22
C SER A 577 29.72 -17.16 -5.44
N ASP A 578 30.45 -17.95 -4.63
CA ASP A 578 29.82 -18.82 -3.60
C ASP A 578 30.24 -18.36 -2.20
N VAL A 579 29.23 -18.08 -1.37
CA VAL A 579 29.38 -17.71 0.04
C VAL A 579 28.61 -18.73 0.88
N VAL A 580 29.30 -19.32 1.87
CA VAL A 580 28.74 -20.36 2.73
C VAL A 580 28.38 -19.78 4.09
N MET A 581 27.16 -20.04 4.55
CA MET A 581 26.72 -19.69 5.90
C MET A 581 26.77 -20.87 6.87
N ARG A 582 27.26 -20.63 8.08
CA ARG A 582 27.21 -21.56 9.22
C ARG A 582 26.69 -20.82 10.45
N LEU A 583 25.82 -21.46 11.21
CA LEU A 583 25.23 -20.92 12.42
C LEU A 583 25.71 -21.68 13.65
N ARG A 584 25.84 -20.98 14.77
CA ARG A 584 26.09 -21.57 16.10
C ARG A 584 25.09 -21.00 17.10
N SER A 585 24.31 -21.88 17.69
CA SER A 585 23.36 -21.56 18.78
C SER A 585 24.08 -21.25 20.11
N PRO A 586 23.37 -20.66 21.09
CA PRO A 586 23.88 -20.42 22.45
C PRO A 586 24.44 -21.66 23.15
N SER A 587 23.83 -22.83 22.98
CA SER A 587 24.33 -24.10 23.54
C SER A 587 25.56 -24.66 22.83
N GLY A 588 25.90 -24.11 21.66
CA GLY A 588 27.01 -24.55 20.83
C GLY A 588 26.63 -25.55 19.73
N ARG A 589 25.33 -25.87 19.54
CA ARG A 589 24.85 -26.61 18.34
C ARG A 589 25.22 -25.83 17.08
N VAL A 590 25.84 -26.52 16.14
CA VAL A 590 26.25 -25.99 14.83
C VAL A 590 25.22 -26.40 13.79
N ILE A 591 24.82 -25.47 12.93
CA ILE A 591 23.96 -25.69 11.77
C ILE A 591 24.73 -25.22 10.52
N ASP A 592 24.84 -26.06 9.52
CA ASP A 592 25.53 -25.82 8.25
C ASP A 592 24.85 -26.59 7.11
N ARG A 593 25.43 -26.53 5.90
CA ARG A 593 24.83 -27.11 4.68
C ARG A 593 24.57 -28.63 4.76
N ASP A 594 25.25 -29.33 5.66
CA ASP A 594 25.11 -30.77 5.85
C ASP A 594 24.10 -31.13 6.96
N THR A 595 23.51 -30.13 7.62
CA THR A 595 22.59 -30.33 8.75
C THR A 595 21.23 -30.80 8.26
N ALA A 596 20.87 -32.05 8.61
CA ALA A 596 19.53 -32.60 8.43
C ALA A 596 18.83 -32.73 9.79
N ALA A 597 18.03 -31.73 10.16
CA ALA A 597 17.27 -31.70 11.41
C ALA A 597 15.83 -31.28 11.15
N ALA A 598 14.88 -31.89 11.87
CA ALA A 598 13.44 -31.67 11.61
C ALA A 598 12.96 -30.25 11.95
N ASP A 599 13.69 -29.55 12.81
CA ASP A 599 13.44 -28.16 13.23
C ASP A 599 14.16 -27.13 12.34
N VAL A 600 14.87 -27.56 11.30
CA VAL A 600 15.65 -26.69 10.41
C VAL A 600 15.20 -26.89 8.97
N VAL A 601 14.71 -25.81 8.38
CA VAL A 601 14.53 -25.70 6.93
C VAL A 601 15.76 -25.00 6.36
N HIS A 602 16.38 -25.61 5.36
CA HIS A 602 17.58 -25.07 4.70
C HIS A 602 17.39 -25.05 3.18
N GLN A 603 17.80 -23.96 2.56
CA GLN A 603 17.77 -23.81 1.11
C GLN A 603 19.00 -23.06 0.60
N VAL A 604 19.53 -23.54 -0.53
CA VAL A 604 20.66 -22.93 -1.23
C VAL A 604 20.27 -22.69 -2.68
N ALA A 605 20.41 -21.45 -3.14
CA ALA A 605 20.33 -21.05 -4.53
C ALA A 605 21.72 -20.54 -4.99
N PRO A 606 21.96 -20.35 -6.30
CA PRO A 606 23.29 -19.95 -6.79
C PRO A 606 23.84 -18.66 -6.17
N THR A 607 22.96 -17.73 -5.80
CA THR A 607 23.37 -16.45 -5.22
C THR A 607 22.72 -16.10 -3.88
N GLN A 608 22.14 -17.09 -3.21
CA GLN A 608 21.44 -16.91 -1.94
C GLN A 608 21.48 -18.19 -1.09
N GLU A 609 21.50 -18.04 0.23
CA GLU A 609 21.37 -19.15 1.18
C GLU A 609 20.46 -18.74 2.35
N LEU A 610 19.60 -19.66 2.80
CA LEU A 610 18.57 -19.43 3.82
C LEU A 610 18.53 -20.61 4.80
N TYR A 611 18.53 -20.30 6.10
CA TYR A 611 18.13 -21.20 7.18
C TYR A 611 16.91 -20.63 7.89
N TYR A 612 15.94 -21.49 8.19
CA TYR A 612 14.82 -21.18 9.07
C TYR A 612 14.78 -22.23 10.18
N VAL A 613 14.90 -21.78 11.42
CA VAL A 613 15.00 -22.64 12.61
C VAL A 613 13.74 -22.45 13.44
N GLN A 614 12.99 -23.53 13.63
CA GLN A 614 11.81 -23.57 14.49
C GLN A 614 12.20 -23.77 15.95
N ASN A 615 11.45 -23.15 16.86
CA ASN A 615 11.67 -23.20 18.31
C ASN A 615 13.15 -22.97 18.69
N PRO A 616 13.78 -21.86 18.22
CA PRO A 616 15.18 -21.61 18.45
C PRO A 616 15.51 -21.42 19.93
N GLU A 617 16.74 -21.75 20.30
CA GLU A 617 17.28 -21.35 21.60
C GLU A 617 17.33 -19.82 21.71
N ALA A 618 16.75 -19.27 22.77
CA ALA A 618 16.88 -17.85 23.08
C ALA A 618 18.33 -17.50 23.47
N GLY A 619 18.79 -16.31 23.08
CA GLY A 619 20.12 -15.79 23.37
C GLY A 619 20.96 -15.52 22.12
N GLU A 620 22.28 -15.38 22.32
CA GLU A 620 23.20 -14.98 21.25
C GLU A 620 23.55 -16.15 20.32
N TRP A 621 23.15 -16.03 19.07
CA TRP A 621 23.59 -16.87 17.96
C TRP A 621 24.80 -16.23 17.27
N THR A 622 25.74 -17.06 16.81
CA THR A 622 26.84 -16.63 15.94
C THR A 622 26.58 -17.07 14.51
N ILE A 623 26.64 -16.12 13.57
CA ILE A 623 26.55 -16.34 12.13
C ILE A 623 27.95 -16.24 11.56
N GLU A 624 28.44 -17.30 10.92
CA GLU A 624 29.75 -17.37 10.24
C GLU A 624 29.51 -17.39 8.72
N LEU A 625 30.10 -16.43 7.99
CA LEU A 625 30.08 -16.38 6.52
C LEU A 625 31.48 -16.69 5.98
N TYR A 626 31.59 -17.60 5.01
CA TYR A 626 32.86 -18.02 4.41
C TYR A 626 32.87 -17.81 2.88
N GLY A 627 33.88 -17.10 2.38
CA GLY A 627 34.05 -16.83 0.94
C GLY A 627 34.68 -18.02 0.21
N ALA A 628 33.84 -18.96 -0.24
CA ALA A 628 34.28 -20.24 -0.82
C ALA A 628 34.79 -20.12 -2.26
N ASP A 629 34.11 -19.35 -3.11
CA ASP A 629 34.52 -19.08 -4.50
C ASP A 629 34.36 -17.59 -4.82
N VAL A 630 35.07 -16.77 -4.05
CA VAL A 630 35.00 -15.30 -4.12
C VAL A 630 36.15 -14.74 -4.95
N ALA A 631 35.89 -13.69 -5.72
CA ALA A 631 36.91 -13.00 -6.48
C ALA A 631 37.89 -12.22 -5.58
N GLY A 632 39.12 -11.99 -6.05
CA GLY A 632 40.18 -11.33 -5.26
C GLY A 632 39.79 -9.94 -4.71
N SER A 633 38.93 -9.21 -5.42
CA SER A 633 38.40 -7.91 -4.99
C SER A 633 37.47 -7.95 -3.79
N GLY A 634 36.99 -9.14 -3.44
CA GLY A 634 35.86 -9.34 -2.57
C GLY A 634 34.52 -9.24 -3.29
N GLU A 635 33.51 -9.84 -2.67
CA GLU A 635 32.12 -9.92 -3.10
C GLU A 635 31.25 -9.17 -2.09
N PRO A 636 30.37 -8.25 -2.53
CA PRO A 636 29.40 -7.65 -1.63
C PRO A 636 28.33 -8.68 -1.25
N VAL A 637 28.02 -8.77 0.04
CA VAL A 637 27.08 -9.73 0.61
C VAL A 637 26.08 -8.99 1.47
N THR A 638 24.80 -9.32 1.31
CA THR A 638 23.77 -8.90 2.26
C THR A 638 23.52 -10.04 3.24
N LEU A 639 23.77 -9.81 4.52
CA LEU A 639 23.36 -10.70 5.60
C LEU A 639 22.05 -10.20 6.20
N SER A 640 21.13 -11.11 6.51
CA SER A 640 19.92 -10.79 7.25
C SER A 640 19.58 -11.89 8.26
N ALA A 641 19.06 -11.50 9.42
CA ALA A 641 18.45 -12.42 10.37
C ALA A 641 17.18 -11.78 10.94
N HIS A 642 16.15 -12.56 11.23
CA HIS A 642 14.91 -12.08 11.83
C HIS A 642 14.33 -13.14 12.73
N ALA A 643 14.02 -12.77 13.97
CA ALA A 643 13.33 -13.65 14.90
C ALA A 643 11.83 -13.34 14.80
N ALA A 644 11.04 -14.39 14.56
CA ALA A 644 9.60 -14.24 14.47
C ALA A 644 9.04 -13.68 15.77
N ALA A 645 8.11 -12.74 15.69
CA ALA A 645 7.39 -12.29 16.87
C ALA A 645 6.50 -13.43 17.42
N PRO A 646 6.30 -13.54 18.74
CA PRO A 646 5.20 -14.34 19.27
C PRO A 646 3.87 -13.88 18.66
N VAL A 647 2.95 -14.82 18.46
CA VAL A 647 1.62 -14.50 17.95
C VAL A 647 0.91 -13.58 18.95
N ASN A 648 0.45 -12.41 18.48
CA ASN A 648 -0.33 -11.49 19.30
C ASN A 648 -1.67 -12.13 19.69
N GLN A 649 -2.07 -11.97 20.95
CA GLN A 649 -3.37 -12.41 21.43
C GLN A 649 -4.33 -11.22 21.47
N PRO A 650 -5.56 -11.38 20.92
CA PRO A 650 -6.52 -10.29 20.95
C PRO A 650 -6.92 -9.96 22.40
N PRO A 651 -7.33 -8.71 22.67
CA PRO A 651 -7.83 -8.34 23.99
C PRO A 651 -9.12 -9.09 24.32
N VAL A 652 -9.52 -9.06 25.60
CA VAL A 652 -10.79 -9.60 26.07
C VAL A 652 -11.66 -8.44 26.53
N ALA A 653 -12.78 -8.22 25.84
CA ALA A 653 -13.77 -7.22 26.20
C ALA A 653 -14.73 -7.76 27.29
N GLU A 654 -14.83 -7.04 28.40
CA GLU A 654 -15.75 -7.34 29.49
C GLU A 654 -16.30 -6.06 30.10
N PHE A 655 -17.59 -6.06 30.47
CA PHE A 655 -18.19 -4.94 31.18
C PHE A 655 -19.35 -5.30 32.10
N ASP A 656 -19.56 -4.44 33.10
CA ASP A 656 -20.72 -4.44 33.97
C ASP A 656 -21.75 -3.38 33.50
N LEU A 657 -23.03 -3.70 33.66
CA LEU A 657 -24.16 -2.81 33.35
C LEU A 657 -24.98 -2.51 34.60
N ALA A 658 -25.19 -1.22 34.88
CA ALA A 658 -26.11 -0.74 35.91
C ALA A 658 -27.17 0.17 35.28
N GLN A 659 -28.46 -0.16 35.46
CA GLN A 659 -29.59 0.61 34.92
C GLN A 659 -30.35 1.34 36.03
N ASP A 660 -30.65 2.62 35.78
CA ASP A 660 -31.49 3.48 36.62
C ASP A 660 -32.51 4.20 35.73
N GLY A 661 -33.75 3.72 35.73
CA GLY A 661 -34.79 4.15 34.81
C GLY A 661 -34.36 3.98 33.35
N ARG A 662 -34.21 5.12 32.64
CA ARG A 662 -33.72 5.17 31.24
C ARG A 662 -32.22 5.38 31.09
N SER A 663 -31.51 5.58 32.19
CA SER A 663 -30.06 5.79 32.16
C SER A 663 -29.36 4.49 32.44
N VAL A 664 -28.37 4.15 31.63
CA VAL A 664 -27.45 3.04 31.89
C VAL A 664 -26.06 3.57 32.14
N THR A 665 -25.40 3.01 33.15
CA THR A 665 -23.97 3.18 33.39
C THR A 665 -23.28 1.88 33.02
N LEU A 666 -22.25 1.99 32.18
CA LEU A 666 -21.49 0.87 31.63
C LEU A 666 -20.03 1.02 32.06
N ASP A 667 -19.44 -0.05 32.58
CA ASP A 667 -18.09 -0.05 33.15
C ASP A 667 -17.26 -1.18 32.51
N GLY A 668 -16.37 -0.80 31.59
CA GLY A 668 -15.55 -1.72 30.81
C GLY A 668 -14.21 -2.09 31.46
N ARG A 669 -13.94 -1.63 32.69
CA ARG A 669 -12.62 -1.77 33.34
C ARG A 669 -12.21 -3.21 33.67
N ALA A 670 -13.10 -4.18 33.50
CA ALA A 670 -12.79 -5.60 33.59
C ALA A 670 -12.09 -6.15 32.34
N SER A 671 -12.15 -5.43 31.22
CA SER A 671 -11.45 -5.79 29.99
C SER A 671 -9.94 -5.81 30.20
N HIS A 672 -9.25 -6.75 29.56
CA HIS A 672 -7.81 -6.92 29.69
C HIS A 672 -7.21 -7.50 28.40
N ASP A 673 -5.92 -7.32 28.22
CA ASP A 673 -5.16 -7.94 27.14
C ASP A 673 -4.22 -9.01 27.76
N PRO A 674 -4.24 -10.27 27.28
CA PRO A 674 -3.36 -11.33 27.75
C PRO A 674 -1.85 -11.06 27.61
N ASP A 675 -1.42 -10.25 26.65
CA ASP A 675 0.00 -10.04 26.35
C ASP A 675 0.45 -8.57 26.24
N GLY A 676 -0.46 -7.65 26.59
CA GLY A 676 -0.28 -6.21 26.60
C GLY A 676 -1.25 -5.47 27.52
N GLU A 677 -1.70 -4.29 27.10
CA GLU A 677 -2.60 -3.40 27.86
C GLU A 677 -3.71 -2.83 26.97
N VAL A 678 -4.93 -2.69 27.51
CA VAL A 678 -6.03 -2.01 26.81
C VAL A 678 -5.82 -0.49 26.83
N VAL A 679 -5.71 0.12 25.65
CA VAL A 679 -5.45 1.57 25.51
C VAL A 679 -6.69 2.39 25.14
N ARG A 680 -7.76 1.76 24.65
CA ARG A 680 -8.98 2.47 24.22
C ARG A 680 -10.26 1.69 24.50
N TYR A 681 -11.34 2.42 24.80
CA TYR A 681 -12.69 1.90 25.04
C TYR A 681 -13.70 2.71 24.23
N ILE A 682 -14.41 2.06 23.32
CA ILE A 682 -15.44 2.66 22.48
C ILE A 682 -16.78 1.99 22.79
N TRP A 683 -17.81 2.80 23.03
CA TRP A 683 -19.16 2.33 23.30
C TRP A 683 -20.09 2.74 22.17
N GLU A 684 -20.68 1.76 21.49
CA GLU A 684 -21.73 1.99 20.50
C GLU A 684 -23.09 1.57 21.04
N PHE A 685 -24.08 2.45 20.83
CA PHE A 685 -25.47 2.22 21.18
C PHE A 685 -26.32 2.14 19.92
N ASP A 686 -27.30 1.24 19.90
CA ASP A 686 -28.22 1.07 18.75
C ASP A 686 -29.11 2.31 18.48
N ASP A 687 -29.08 3.34 19.32
CA ASP A 687 -29.70 4.64 19.06
C ASP A 687 -28.80 5.61 18.26
N GLY A 688 -27.59 5.17 17.89
CA GLY A 688 -26.59 5.92 17.13
C GLY A 688 -25.63 6.74 17.99
N THR A 689 -25.77 6.71 19.31
CA THR A 689 -24.80 7.33 20.22
C THR A 689 -23.51 6.53 20.22
N VAL A 690 -22.37 7.22 20.19
CA VAL A 690 -21.05 6.62 20.41
C VAL A 690 -20.30 7.42 21.47
N LEU A 691 -19.83 6.74 22.52
CA LEU A 691 -19.10 7.33 23.64
C LEU A 691 -17.72 6.70 23.76
N GLU A 692 -16.80 7.40 24.41
CA GLU A 692 -15.46 6.91 24.69
C GLU A 692 -15.13 6.99 26.17
N GLY A 693 -14.32 6.06 26.63
CA GLY A 693 -13.80 5.99 27.99
C GLY A 693 -14.14 4.69 28.70
N PRO A 694 -13.39 4.35 29.75
CA PRO A 694 -13.55 3.08 30.46
C PRO A 694 -14.90 2.97 31.20
N VAL A 695 -15.54 4.10 31.52
CA VAL A 695 -16.87 4.16 32.14
C VAL A 695 -17.70 5.24 31.46
N VAL A 696 -18.91 4.91 31.02
CA VAL A 696 -19.82 5.85 30.36
C VAL A 696 -21.23 5.78 30.94
N THR A 697 -21.99 6.86 30.80
CA THR A 697 -23.42 6.91 31.12
C THR A 697 -24.19 7.35 29.87
N HIS A 698 -25.22 6.59 29.50
CA HIS A 698 -26.08 6.86 28.35
C HIS A 698 -27.55 6.83 28.76
N LYS A 699 -28.36 7.75 28.22
CA LYS A 699 -29.80 7.87 28.53
C LYS A 699 -30.62 7.71 27.26
N TYR A 700 -31.44 6.66 27.21
CA TYR A 700 -32.32 6.39 26.08
C TYR A 700 -33.55 7.31 26.07
N ALA A 701 -33.93 7.77 24.88
CA ALA A 701 -35.08 8.64 24.69
C ALA A 701 -36.40 7.88 24.78
N GLU A 702 -36.51 6.72 24.13
CA GLU A 702 -37.75 5.95 24.01
C GLU A 702 -37.66 4.61 24.77
N PRO A 703 -38.80 4.00 25.13
CA PRO A 703 -38.84 2.59 25.52
C PRO A 703 -38.47 1.67 24.36
N GLY A 704 -37.78 0.57 24.66
CA GLY A 704 -37.34 -0.38 23.66
C GLY A 704 -36.29 -1.35 24.18
N GLU A 705 -35.91 -2.29 23.33
CA GLU A 705 -34.74 -3.13 23.53
C GLU A 705 -33.59 -2.55 22.68
N TYR A 706 -32.46 -2.30 23.32
CA TYR A 706 -31.28 -1.69 22.71
C TYR A 706 -30.05 -2.59 22.94
N LEU A 707 -29.15 -2.66 21.97
CA LEU A 707 -27.84 -3.28 22.17
C LEU A 707 -26.81 -2.20 22.55
N ALA A 708 -26.07 -2.44 23.62
CA ALA A 708 -24.84 -1.71 23.92
C ALA A 708 -23.64 -2.59 23.57
N THR A 709 -22.71 -2.06 22.77
CA THR A 709 -21.49 -2.75 22.32
C THR A 709 -20.27 -2.01 22.86
N LEU A 710 -19.42 -2.70 23.60
CA LEU A 710 -18.07 -2.25 23.95
C LEU A 710 -17.11 -2.79 22.91
N THR A 711 -16.26 -1.94 22.35
CA THR A 711 -15.05 -2.31 21.59
C THR A 711 -13.83 -1.82 22.38
N VAL A 712 -12.94 -2.73 22.75
CA VAL A 712 -11.65 -2.39 23.34
C VAL A 712 -10.54 -2.50 22.31
N VAL A 713 -9.50 -1.67 22.44
CA VAL A 713 -8.30 -1.71 21.60
C VAL A 713 -7.06 -1.82 22.49
N ASP A 714 -6.10 -2.66 22.12
CA ASP A 714 -4.86 -2.88 22.87
C ASP A 714 -3.68 -1.99 22.42
N ASP A 715 -2.50 -2.21 23.04
CA ASP A 715 -1.27 -1.47 22.79
C ASP A 715 -0.38 -2.04 21.67
N ARG A 716 -0.73 -3.19 21.09
CA ARG A 716 0.03 -3.84 20.01
C ARG A 716 -0.62 -3.55 18.67
N GLU A 717 0.12 -2.87 17.81
CA GLU A 717 -0.31 -2.52 16.44
C GLU A 717 -1.57 -1.61 16.37
N SER A 718 -2.10 -1.19 17.53
CA SER A 718 -3.13 -0.16 17.73
C SER A 718 -4.49 -0.46 17.10
N VAL A 719 -4.78 -1.72 16.76
CA VAL A 719 -6.02 -2.10 16.07
C VAL A 719 -6.62 -3.41 16.51
N ASP A 720 -5.94 -4.25 17.29
CA ASP A 720 -6.54 -5.48 17.81
C ASP A 720 -7.74 -5.12 18.68
N VAL A 721 -8.90 -5.69 18.33
CA VAL A 721 -10.16 -5.36 18.97
C VAL A 721 -10.87 -6.59 19.49
N ALA A 722 -11.61 -6.38 20.58
CA ALA A 722 -12.60 -7.34 21.03
C ALA A 722 -13.91 -6.62 21.35
N THR A 723 -15.02 -7.32 21.11
CA THR A 723 -16.34 -6.79 21.41
C THR A 723 -17.05 -7.55 22.53
N ALA A 724 -17.80 -6.79 23.33
CA ALA A 724 -18.75 -7.34 24.29
C ALA A 724 -20.10 -6.65 24.11
N GLN A 725 -21.18 -7.41 24.23
CA GLN A 725 -22.53 -6.90 24.00
C GLN A 725 -23.47 -7.22 25.16
N SER A 726 -24.43 -6.32 25.42
CA SER A 726 -25.52 -6.57 26.35
C SER A 726 -26.81 -5.90 25.89
N THR A 727 -27.94 -6.59 26.04
CA THR A 727 -29.26 -6.05 25.75
C THR A 727 -29.75 -5.20 26.91
N VAL A 728 -30.04 -3.94 26.63
CA VAL A 728 -30.68 -2.99 27.54
C VAL A 728 -32.17 -2.95 27.25
N VAL A 729 -32.99 -3.21 28.27
CA VAL A 729 -34.45 -3.11 28.16
C VAL A 729 -34.93 -1.84 28.85
N ILE A 730 -35.42 -0.89 28.07
CA ILE A 730 -36.05 0.33 28.56
C ILE A 730 -37.55 0.12 28.52
N SER A 731 -38.15 -0.10 29.69
CA SER A 731 -39.58 -0.33 29.82
C SER A 731 -40.37 0.97 29.66
N ALA A 732 -41.54 0.87 29.01
CA ALA A 732 -42.54 1.93 29.09
C ALA A 732 -43.05 2.06 30.53
N TYR A 733 -43.52 3.25 30.89
CA TYR A 733 -44.07 3.51 32.21
C TYR A 733 -45.31 2.67 32.47
N GLU A 734 -45.35 2.01 33.63
CA GLU A 734 -46.53 1.26 34.08
C GLU A 734 -47.55 2.23 34.67
N PHE A 735 -48.25 2.97 33.81
CA PHE A 735 -49.25 3.93 34.26
C PHE A 735 -50.42 3.22 34.96
N THR A 736 -50.49 3.33 36.29
CA THR A 736 -51.49 2.62 37.11
C THR A 736 -52.87 3.28 37.09
N GLY A 737 -53.06 4.35 36.31
CA GLY A 737 -54.26 5.17 36.34
C GLY A 737 -54.17 6.35 37.30
N PHE A 738 -55.14 7.27 37.17
CA PHE A 738 -55.30 8.36 38.12
C PHE A 738 -56.02 7.89 39.39
N GLU A 739 -55.53 8.38 40.53
CA GLU A 739 -56.08 8.10 41.86
C GLU A 739 -56.81 9.31 42.44
N ASN A 740 -57.63 9.05 43.47
CA ASN A 740 -58.39 10.08 44.17
C ASN A 740 -57.48 11.28 44.55
N PRO A 741 -57.92 12.52 44.26
CA PRO A 741 -59.31 12.90 43.99
C PRO A 741 -59.75 12.82 42.52
N VAL A 742 -58.88 12.40 41.59
CA VAL A 742 -59.24 12.26 40.17
C VAL A 742 -59.60 10.82 39.83
N LYS A 743 -60.80 10.62 39.29
CA LYS A 743 -61.31 9.32 38.85
C LYS A 743 -61.02 9.12 37.35
N PRO A 744 -60.67 7.89 36.91
CA PRO A 744 -60.44 7.58 35.51
C PRO A 744 -61.72 7.67 34.68
N LEU A 745 -61.56 7.67 33.35
CA LEU A 745 -62.70 7.55 32.42
C LEU A 745 -63.50 6.25 32.69
N PRO A 746 -64.83 6.25 32.49
CA PRO A 746 -65.63 7.30 31.85
C PRO A 746 -66.07 8.45 32.77
N THR A 747 -65.73 8.47 34.07
CA THR A 747 -66.21 9.49 35.01
C THR A 747 -65.79 10.91 34.61
N VAL A 748 -66.70 11.87 34.76
CA VAL A 748 -66.39 13.30 34.60
C VAL A 748 -66.09 13.92 35.97
N ASN A 749 -64.86 14.36 36.15
CA ASN A 749 -64.36 14.93 37.40
C ASN A 749 -64.83 16.38 37.57
N ALA A 750 -65.68 16.68 38.55
CA ALA A 750 -66.13 18.05 38.80
C ALA A 750 -65.09 18.80 39.65
N MET A 751 -64.56 19.90 39.13
CA MET A 751 -63.50 20.70 39.79
C MET A 751 -63.85 22.18 39.78
N LYS A 752 -63.33 22.97 40.74
CA LYS A 752 -63.47 24.44 40.73
C LYS A 752 -62.52 25.06 39.71
N ALA A 753 -63.04 25.90 38.82
CA ALA A 753 -62.20 26.62 37.86
C ALA A 753 -61.18 27.53 38.55
N GLY A 754 -59.97 27.64 37.98
CA GLY A 754 -58.91 28.53 38.49
C GLY A 754 -58.19 28.05 39.75
N ARG A 755 -58.44 26.81 40.19
CA ARG A 755 -57.74 26.13 41.29
C ARG A 755 -56.81 25.04 40.73
N ALA A 756 -55.85 24.60 41.51
CA ALA A 756 -54.95 23.53 41.07
C ALA A 756 -55.53 22.15 41.42
N VAL A 757 -55.43 21.21 40.48
CA VAL A 757 -55.92 19.84 40.62
C VAL A 757 -54.72 18.94 40.93
N PRO A 758 -54.67 18.27 42.10
CA PRO A 758 -53.63 17.29 42.37
C PRO A 758 -53.94 16.00 41.59
N LEU A 759 -53.09 15.68 40.63
CA LEU A 759 -53.13 14.44 39.88
C LEU A 759 -52.21 13.45 40.56
N ARG A 760 -52.78 12.36 41.10
CA ARG A 760 -52.00 11.27 41.70
C ARG A 760 -52.01 10.07 40.78
N PHE A 761 -50.85 9.47 40.58
CA PHE A 761 -50.67 8.31 39.70
C PHE A 761 -49.38 7.54 40.06
N GLY A 762 -49.32 6.26 39.68
CA GLY A 762 -48.11 5.45 39.72
C GLY A 762 -47.56 5.21 38.32
N LEU A 763 -46.24 5.02 38.23
CA LEU A 763 -45.52 4.64 36.99
C LEU A 763 -44.69 3.35 37.16
N GLY A 764 -44.95 2.58 38.24
CA GLY A 764 -44.21 1.37 38.57
C GLY A 764 -42.82 1.62 39.16
N GLY A 765 -42.64 2.68 39.95
CA GLY A 765 -41.35 3.07 40.53
C GLY A 765 -41.05 4.57 40.44
N ASP A 766 -39.91 4.97 41.01
CA ASP A 766 -39.29 6.27 40.77
C ASP A 766 -38.67 6.31 39.37
N GLN A 767 -39.25 7.10 38.50
CA GLN A 767 -38.82 7.37 37.12
C GLN A 767 -38.12 8.75 37.01
N GLY A 768 -37.77 9.38 38.14
CA GLY A 768 -37.22 10.73 38.19
C GLY A 768 -38.29 11.82 38.10
N MET A 769 -37.85 13.07 37.87
CA MET A 769 -38.72 14.25 37.90
C MET A 769 -39.06 14.83 36.51
N ASP A 770 -38.41 14.32 35.47
CA ASP A 770 -38.55 14.79 34.08
C ASP A 770 -39.44 13.86 33.24
N ILE A 771 -40.51 13.33 33.83
CA ILE A 771 -41.38 12.28 33.25
C ILE A 771 -42.44 12.79 32.26
N LEU A 772 -42.50 14.11 32.00
CA LEU A 772 -43.55 14.74 31.19
C LEU A 772 -42.94 15.47 30.00
N VAL A 773 -43.51 15.27 28.81
CA VAL A 773 -43.16 16.04 27.61
C VAL A 773 -43.51 17.52 27.80
N GLU A 774 -42.70 18.42 27.23
CA GLU A 774 -42.96 19.86 27.26
C GLU A 774 -44.40 20.19 26.76
N GLY A 775 -45.14 20.99 27.54
CA GLY A 775 -46.54 21.33 27.24
C GLY A 775 -47.57 20.32 27.78
N SER A 776 -47.12 19.20 28.37
CA SER A 776 -47.96 18.26 29.13
C SER A 776 -48.15 18.71 30.59
N PRO A 777 -49.32 18.49 31.20
CA PRO A 777 -50.54 17.99 30.59
C PRO A 777 -51.25 19.05 29.72
N ALA A 778 -51.71 18.64 28.55
CA ALA A 778 -52.44 19.48 27.61
C ALA A 778 -53.95 19.40 27.88
N SER A 779 -54.67 20.52 27.67
CA SER A 779 -56.13 20.56 27.88
C SER A 779 -56.91 21.09 26.69
N ARG A 780 -57.91 20.32 26.25
CA ARG A 780 -58.79 20.64 25.12
C ARG A 780 -60.24 20.71 25.56
N GLN A 781 -60.94 21.77 25.15
CA GLN A 781 -62.39 21.88 25.37
C GLN A 781 -63.13 20.83 24.56
N VAL A 782 -64.12 20.19 25.18
CA VAL A 782 -65.00 19.20 24.58
C VAL A 782 -66.44 19.50 24.99
N ASP A 783 -67.40 18.91 24.28
CA ASP A 783 -68.79 18.97 24.68
C ASP A 783 -69.01 18.22 25.99
N CYS A 784 -69.92 18.73 26.82
CA CYS A 784 -70.32 18.03 28.03
C CYS A 784 -71.26 16.88 27.65
N ASP A 785 -70.73 15.66 27.52
CA ASP A 785 -71.49 14.47 27.14
C ASP A 785 -72.79 14.33 27.97
N SER A 786 -73.93 14.33 27.28
CA SER A 786 -75.26 14.25 27.88
C SER A 786 -75.58 12.81 28.26
N GLY A 787 -75.11 12.36 29.43
CA GLY A 787 -75.44 11.04 29.98
C GLY A 787 -74.37 10.37 30.83
N THR A 788 -73.17 10.94 30.93
CA THR A 788 -72.07 10.40 31.73
C THR A 788 -72.14 10.87 33.19
N GLU A 789 -71.81 10.01 34.14
CA GLU A 789 -71.80 10.33 35.57
C GLU A 789 -70.77 11.43 35.88
N VAL A 790 -71.25 12.57 36.37
CA VAL A 790 -70.43 13.67 36.86
C VAL A 790 -70.27 13.50 38.38
N SER A 791 -69.04 13.34 38.83
CA SER A 791 -68.69 13.30 40.25
C SER A 791 -69.10 14.56 41.01
N ASP A 792 -69.15 14.47 42.34
CA ASP A 792 -69.22 15.64 43.21
C ASP A 792 -67.97 16.52 43.05
N VAL A 793 -68.04 17.78 43.50
CA VAL A 793 -66.90 18.69 43.40
C VAL A 793 -65.75 18.17 44.26
N GLU A 794 -64.68 17.74 43.61
CA GLU A 794 -63.50 17.12 44.23
C GLU A 794 -62.51 18.17 44.80
N GLU A 795 -61.55 17.73 45.61
CA GLU A 795 -60.62 18.61 46.34
C GLU A 795 -59.60 19.31 45.41
N THR A 796 -59.42 20.62 45.57
CA THR A 796 -58.47 21.44 44.80
C THR A 796 -57.57 22.26 45.72
N VAL A 797 -56.30 22.41 45.34
CA VAL A 797 -55.28 23.09 46.15
C VAL A 797 -54.96 24.50 45.63
N ALA A 798 -54.29 25.31 46.44
CA ALA A 798 -53.72 26.59 46.02
C ALA A 798 -52.27 26.36 45.57
N ALA A 799 -51.92 26.74 44.34
CA ALA A 799 -50.55 26.62 43.84
C ALA A 799 -50.18 27.81 42.94
N GLY A 800 -48.96 28.31 43.07
CA GLY A 800 -48.42 29.41 42.24
C GLY A 800 -48.07 28.95 40.82
N SER A 801 -47.55 27.74 40.69
CA SER A 801 -47.13 27.06 39.46
C SER A 801 -47.51 25.57 39.53
N SER A 802 -47.45 24.87 38.39
CA SER A 802 -47.53 23.42 38.38
C SER A 802 -46.21 22.83 38.90
N THR A 803 -46.28 21.77 39.70
CA THR A 803 -45.10 21.09 40.26
C THR A 803 -45.34 19.59 40.31
N LEU A 804 -44.33 18.80 39.97
CA LEU A 804 -44.30 17.35 40.16
C LEU A 804 -43.57 17.02 41.48
N GLN A 805 -44.00 15.97 42.16
CA GLN A 805 -43.36 15.38 43.34
C GLN A 805 -43.51 13.85 43.27
N TYR A 806 -42.51 13.11 43.75
CA TYR A 806 -42.56 11.66 43.94
C TYR A 806 -42.49 11.33 45.43
N ASP A 807 -43.34 10.40 45.88
CA ASP A 807 -43.36 9.87 47.24
C ASP A 807 -42.86 8.40 47.24
N PRO A 808 -41.63 8.13 47.72
CA PRO A 808 -41.07 6.79 47.72
C PRO A 808 -41.76 5.85 48.72
N ALA A 809 -42.49 6.36 49.71
CA ALA A 809 -43.19 5.52 50.68
C ALA A 809 -44.47 4.90 50.10
N THR A 810 -45.08 5.56 49.12
CA THR A 810 -46.33 5.11 48.48
C THR A 810 -46.14 4.72 47.02
N ASP A 811 -44.96 4.95 46.45
CA ASP A 811 -44.65 4.77 45.04
C ASP A 811 -45.61 5.58 44.15
N ARG A 812 -45.78 6.87 44.48
CA ARG A 812 -46.74 7.75 43.80
C ARG A 812 -46.17 9.08 43.41
N TYR A 813 -46.52 9.48 42.20
CA TYR A 813 -46.36 10.83 41.70
C TYR A 813 -47.56 11.69 42.07
N THR A 814 -47.31 12.94 42.44
CA THR A 814 -48.32 13.99 42.52
C THR A 814 -47.93 15.15 41.60
N TYR A 815 -48.68 15.34 40.52
CA TYR A 815 -48.58 16.52 39.68
C TYR A 815 -49.68 17.51 40.02
N VAL A 816 -49.30 18.70 40.50
CA VAL A 816 -50.26 19.76 40.83
C VAL A 816 -50.56 20.56 39.57
N TRP A 817 -51.68 20.26 38.90
CA TRP A 817 -52.03 20.89 37.63
C TRP A 817 -52.78 22.21 37.81
N LYS A 818 -52.18 23.33 37.43
CA LYS A 818 -52.82 24.65 37.49
C LYS A 818 -53.86 24.82 36.37
N THR A 819 -55.11 25.07 36.76
CA THR A 819 -56.22 25.28 35.81
C THR A 819 -56.58 26.76 35.63
N SER A 820 -57.26 27.10 34.53
CA SER A 820 -57.68 28.48 34.26
C SER A 820 -59.06 28.79 34.85
N ALA A 821 -59.22 29.98 35.42
CA ALA A 821 -60.53 30.49 35.88
C ALA A 821 -61.52 30.66 34.71
N ALA A 822 -61.01 30.89 33.49
CA ALA A 822 -61.83 31.02 32.28
C ALA A 822 -62.50 29.71 31.84
N TRP A 823 -62.13 28.57 32.43
CA TRP A 823 -62.73 27.27 32.10
C TRP A 823 -64.05 27.01 32.84
N ALA A 824 -64.53 27.91 33.70
CA ALA A 824 -65.81 27.78 34.38
C ALA A 824 -66.96 27.48 33.39
N GLY A 825 -67.76 26.47 33.69
CA GLY A 825 -68.85 25.98 32.85
C GLY A 825 -68.43 25.05 31.69
N GLN A 826 -67.14 24.84 31.45
CA GLN A 826 -66.65 24.03 30.33
C GLN A 826 -66.37 22.57 30.75
N CYS A 827 -66.59 21.65 29.81
CA CYS A 827 -66.01 20.31 29.87
C CYS A 827 -64.71 20.27 29.07
N ARG A 828 -63.68 19.63 29.64
CA ARG A 828 -62.36 19.56 29.01
C ARG A 828 -61.78 18.15 29.18
N ASN A 829 -61.17 17.64 28.12
CA ASN A 829 -60.24 16.53 28.24
C ASN A 829 -58.88 17.10 28.60
N MET A 830 -58.25 16.53 29.60
CA MET A 830 -56.84 16.72 29.90
C MET A 830 -56.12 15.45 29.46
N GLN A 831 -55.09 15.60 28.66
CA GLN A 831 -54.19 14.54 28.26
C GLN A 831 -52.83 14.80 28.90
N MET A 832 -52.39 13.84 29.72
CA MET A 832 -51.06 13.80 30.29
C MET A 832 -50.24 12.87 29.42
N THR A 833 -49.34 13.45 28.62
CA THR A 833 -48.36 12.70 27.84
C THR A 833 -47.06 12.63 28.63
N PHE A 834 -46.55 11.43 28.77
CA PHE A 834 -45.28 11.13 29.43
C PHE A 834 -44.15 11.16 28.40
N ASP A 835 -42.92 11.33 28.87
CA ASP A 835 -41.72 11.33 28.03
C ASP A 835 -41.39 9.94 27.46
N ASP A 836 -42.11 8.87 27.83
CA ASP A 836 -42.03 7.53 27.22
C ASP A 836 -42.98 7.36 26.01
N GLY A 837 -43.64 8.45 25.59
CA GLY A 837 -44.64 8.45 24.54
C GLY A 837 -46.02 7.95 24.95
N SER A 838 -46.16 7.33 26.14
CA SER A 838 -47.46 6.93 26.66
C SER A 838 -48.29 8.16 27.05
N SER A 839 -49.62 8.03 27.04
CA SER A 839 -50.48 9.13 27.47
C SER A 839 -51.73 8.66 28.20
N ALA A 840 -52.16 9.44 29.17
CA ALA A 840 -53.34 9.22 29.96
C ALA A 840 -54.33 10.37 29.77
N THR A 841 -55.61 10.05 29.53
CA THR A 841 -56.66 11.05 29.36
C THR A 841 -57.67 10.96 30.49
N VAL A 842 -58.00 12.11 31.07
CA VAL A 842 -59.10 12.28 32.03
C VAL A 842 -60.00 13.43 31.62
N ARG A 843 -61.27 13.31 32.00
CA ARG A 843 -62.28 14.32 31.68
C ARG A 843 -62.69 15.10 32.91
N PHE A 844 -62.79 16.41 32.75
CA PHE A 844 -63.17 17.34 33.80
C PHE A 844 -64.37 18.20 33.38
N LYS A 845 -65.21 18.55 34.36
CA LYS A 845 -66.20 19.61 34.26
C LYS A 845 -65.86 20.70 35.27
N PHE A 846 -65.53 21.88 34.80
CA PHE A 846 -65.15 22.99 35.65
C PHE A 846 -66.39 23.78 36.07
N ARG A 847 -66.63 23.90 37.37
CA ARG A 847 -67.74 24.68 37.95
C ARG A 847 -67.29 26.06 38.39
#